data_AF-A0A1V2INF5-F1
#
_entry.id   AF-A0A1V2INF5-F1
#
_cell.length_a   1.000
_cell.length_b   1.000
_cell.length_c   1.000
_cell.angle_alpha   90.00
_cell.angle_beta   90.00
_cell.angle_gamma   90.00
#
_symmetry.space_group_name_H-M   'P 1'
#
loop_
_entity.id
_entity.type
_entity.pdbx_description
1 polymer ?
#
loop_
_entity_poly.entity_id
_entity_poly.type
_entity_poly.pdbx_seq_one_letter_code
_entity_poly.pdbx_strand_id
1 'polypeptide(L)'
;MRRGSDRPVEAAGLRAALDLLTPPYAAAAGAHVVPLVDGVVDVPATRAPAVLVRLRVPLERRAVVVRRDGAPATPPAVFTAWSAAGSLLPLLVPDLPGGPDGQDGQDGQDAAGPLRLTVTVRVVDGPAAHDPSTALAAAATGTDLAAAAAAGLVETVVVEGRLARTVHLLTAEKQRIAAVAREIAASRHVSLARSGALDRTGADHGVPRLAGEDDDAYRARLRMVTSWRLATPAGFEQALNGVPDGSADGGPNTGLPSAVGVDARFRIVDEVDRLAVAVRMVEVVPPGGAGGAWRQRFGELARTGLLLDLETPPAARLPDATRTRLLEVRQVLRANLDRAQPVTERRYLAAVVATSLARAVRVLGTLTGSGALTLRSAMTQDVDPRLDLGLGVTIDPLDPARVDAAVAAARAARQSAAAGADPGLAGPPDVVGAVLGARVRDRADDPAARWLFAAAGLDATPLEDGSLHLTSLPSQGLVIEGPGVLEAGASASYTARIHGGGSGRNVLVDEAWARAAPNLAHGGPPPDALTPAALDALLEQIATGVPGIPEALRPLVGDGLVPAAADQFAARVREAYDADLLLGVVVDPHLTGLAPDGPAVAAARQALVADLAALTAAGFHAVRALPHPDGTDVLVLASVSTLPGGSNRPGEPAPAAYRWYVTPFPPPDSSAPRPPLLARPVDALGGGILGPSRLDPEAFDWSFRQGGPRLRRPLRWAPAPLEIRRGLGGRAELVGTRPGVALVVCVAYVRRGAADPYEVRVELPDGAVLDLDQYGYVMNLLEELCPLGVEINTFQLRRGHVSPDGGPPQFLSGRVSRGYTRFRRRRAVGTERYGPPG
;
A
#
# COMPACT_ATOMS: atom_id res chain seq x y z
N MET A 1 -5.00 47.70 17.79
CA MET A 1 -5.23 46.27 18.14
C MET A 1 -6.65 46.11 18.71
N ARG A 2 -7.63 45.69 17.90
CA ARG A 2 -8.98 45.32 18.39
C ARG A 2 -8.92 43.89 18.94
N ARG A 3 -9.48 43.66 20.14
CA ARG A 3 -9.53 42.37 20.82
C ARG A 3 -10.24 41.33 19.94
N GLY A 4 -9.51 40.30 19.52
CA GLY A 4 -10.02 39.14 18.79
C GLY A 4 -10.50 38.03 19.71
N SER A 5 -11.31 38.34 20.74
CA SER A 5 -11.75 37.37 21.76
C SER A 5 -13.12 36.72 21.50
N ASP A 6 -13.84 37.10 20.44
CA ASP A 6 -15.19 36.55 20.17
C ASP A 6 -15.22 35.53 19.01
N ARG A 7 -14.08 35.06 18.51
CA ARG A 7 -14.08 33.92 17.58
C ARG A 7 -13.99 32.62 18.39
N PRO A 8 -15.07 31.83 18.51
CA PRO A 8 -14.95 30.51 19.11
C PRO A 8 -13.92 29.71 18.31
N VAL A 9 -12.90 29.20 19.01
CA VAL A 9 -11.77 28.41 18.48
C VAL A 9 -12.24 27.23 17.61
N GLU A 10 -13.49 26.81 17.78
CA GLU A 10 -14.13 25.67 17.13
C GLU A 10 -14.76 26.01 15.77
N ALA A 11 -15.11 27.28 15.50
CA ALA A 11 -15.69 27.71 14.22
C ALA A 11 -14.65 27.99 13.12
N ALA A 12 -13.36 27.95 13.45
CA ALA A 12 -12.29 28.47 12.60
C ALA A 12 -11.81 27.51 11.50
N GLY A 13 -12.04 26.18 11.60
CA GLY A 13 -11.39 25.19 10.72
C GLY A 13 -11.76 25.32 9.24
N LEU A 14 -13.04 25.14 8.90
CA LEU A 14 -13.51 25.18 7.51
C LEU A 14 -13.37 26.58 6.91
N ARG A 15 -13.79 27.61 7.66
CA ARG A 15 -13.73 29.00 7.17
C ARG A 15 -12.30 29.46 6.94
N ALA A 16 -11.37 29.20 7.87
CA ALA A 16 -9.97 29.57 7.66
C ALA A 16 -9.33 28.79 6.51
N ALA A 17 -9.70 27.53 6.29
CA ALA A 17 -9.20 26.75 5.15
C ALA A 17 -9.70 27.30 3.80
N LEU A 18 -10.95 27.75 3.74
CA LEU A 18 -11.51 28.41 2.55
C LEU A 18 -10.90 29.79 2.32
N ASP A 19 -10.66 30.56 3.39
CA ASP A 19 -10.03 31.89 3.33
C ASP A 19 -8.56 31.85 2.80
N LEU A 20 -7.91 30.68 2.81
CA LEU A 20 -6.56 30.47 2.26
C LEU A 20 -6.52 30.19 0.75
N LEU A 21 -7.68 29.94 0.12
CA LEU A 21 -7.74 29.70 -1.32
C LEU A 21 -7.41 31.00 -2.08
N THR A 22 -6.57 30.91 -3.10
CA THR A 22 -6.28 32.04 -4.01
C THR A 22 -7.12 31.93 -5.28
N PRO A 23 -7.40 33.03 -6.00
CA PRO A 23 -8.00 32.97 -7.33
C PRO A 23 -7.20 32.05 -8.29
N PRO A 24 -7.86 31.30 -9.19
CA PRO A 24 -9.31 31.29 -9.45
C PRO A 24 -10.12 30.41 -8.47
N TYR A 25 -9.49 29.65 -7.58
CA TYR A 25 -10.14 28.66 -6.73
C TYR A 25 -11.09 29.26 -5.69
N ALA A 26 -10.79 30.44 -5.15
CA ALA A 26 -11.64 31.15 -4.19
C ALA A 26 -12.98 31.61 -4.78
N ALA A 27 -13.06 31.86 -6.09
CA ALA A 27 -14.26 32.40 -6.73
C ALA A 27 -15.41 31.39 -6.85
N ALA A 28 -15.14 30.10 -6.59
CA ALA A 28 -16.10 29.01 -6.74
C ALA A 28 -16.24 28.16 -5.46
N ALA A 29 -15.78 28.65 -4.30
CA ALA A 29 -15.76 27.92 -3.04
C ALA A 29 -16.11 28.83 -1.86
N GLY A 30 -17.14 28.49 -1.07
CA GLY A 30 -17.59 29.31 0.04
C GLY A 30 -18.33 28.53 1.14
N ALA A 31 -18.51 29.17 2.30
CA ALA A 31 -19.32 28.63 3.39
C ALA A 31 -20.02 29.75 4.16
N HIS A 32 -21.32 29.60 4.43
CA HIS A 32 -22.12 30.56 5.18
C HIS A 32 -23.12 29.88 6.11
N VAL A 33 -23.48 30.56 7.20
CA VAL A 33 -24.46 30.07 8.18
C VAL A 33 -25.86 30.44 7.70
N VAL A 34 -26.78 29.48 7.77
CA VAL A 34 -28.20 29.69 7.51
C VAL A 34 -28.97 29.40 8.80
N PRO A 35 -29.77 30.35 9.32
CA PRO A 35 -30.48 30.14 10.57
C PRO A 35 -31.59 29.09 10.42
N LEU A 36 -31.80 28.31 11.48
CA LEU A 36 -32.97 27.45 11.64
C LEU A 36 -34.10 28.29 12.24
N VAL A 37 -35.12 28.65 11.44
CA VAL A 37 -36.24 29.50 11.87
C VAL A 37 -37.52 28.67 11.81
N ASP A 38 -38.21 28.51 12.93
CA ASP A 38 -39.45 27.72 13.04
C ASP A 38 -39.33 26.28 12.47
N GLY A 39 -38.16 25.66 12.66
CA GLY A 39 -37.86 24.32 12.14
C GLY A 39 -37.58 24.28 10.63
N VAL A 40 -37.41 25.44 9.97
CA VAL A 40 -37.17 25.56 8.54
C VAL A 40 -35.80 26.17 8.26
N VAL A 41 -35.13 25.67 7.23
CA VAL A 41 -33.90 26.20 6.65
C VAL A 41 -34.15 26.56 5.20
N ASP A 42 -33.98 27.83 4.86
CA ASP A 42 -34.08 28.35 3.49
C ASP A 42 -32.68 28.60 2.90
N VAL A 43 -32.28 27.77 1.95
CA VAL A 43 -30.99 27.84 1.25
C VAL A 43 -31.21 28.53 -0.11
N PRO A 44 -30.52 29.65 -0.41
CA PRO A 44 -30.64 30.31 -1.70
C PRO A 44 -30.10 29.41 -2.84
N ALA A 45 -30.32 29.80 -4.10
CA ALA A 45 -29.71 29.11 -5.23
C ALA A 45 -28.18 29.23 -5.14
N THR A 46 -27.47 28.10 -5.10
CA THR A 46 -26.00 28.06 -4.99
C THR A 46 -25.39 26.99 -5.88
N ARG A 47 -24.10 27.10 -6.17
CA ARG A 47 -23.36 26.11 -6.94
C ARG A 47 -22.96 24.95 -6.05
N ALA A 48 -23.40 23.75 -6.40
CA ALA A 48 -23.07 22.52 -5.69
C ALA A 48 -23.19 22.66 -4.15
N PRO A 49 -24.36 23.02 -3.59
CA PRO A 49 -24.52 23.20 -2.15
C PRO A 49 -24.36 21.88 -1.39
N ALA A 50 -23.75 21.91 -0.21
CA ALA A 50 -23.89 20.86 0.80
C ALA A 50 -24.40 21.52 2.08
N VAL A 51 -25.48 20.99 2.64
CA VAL A 51 -26.13 21.50 3.84
C VAL A 51 -25.69 20.64 5.03
N LEU A 52 -25.02 21.28 5.97
CA LEU A 52 -24.45 20.68 7.17
C LEU A 52 -25.17 21.22 8.41
N VAL A 53 -25.16 20.47 9.50
CA VAL A 53 -25.65 20.93 10.81
C VAL A 53 -24.47 21.06 11.76
N ARG A 54 -24.40 22.17 12.47
CA ARG A 54 -23.40 22.48 13.49
C ARG A 54 -24.01 22.43 14.88
N LEU A 55 -23.34 21.74 15.80
CA LEU A 55 -23.71 21.72 17.21
C LEU A 55 -23.21 23.00 17.91
N ARG A 56 -24.06 23.69 18.68
CA ARG A 56 -23.73 24.97 19.35
C ARG A 56 -23.22 24.82 20.78
N VAL A 57 -23.58 23.72 21.45
CA VAL A 57 -23.24 23.44 22.85
C VAL A 57 -22.73 22.01 23.02
N PRO A 58 -21.82 21.71 23.95
CA PRO A 58 -21.43 20.33 24.25
C PRO A 58 -22.59 19.53 24.87
N LEU A 59 -22.64 18.21 24.63
CA LEU A 59 -23.80 17.39 25.00
C LEU A 59 -23.66 16.56 26.28
N GLU A 60 -22.43 16.34 26.75
CA GLU A 60 -22.09 15.60 27.97
C GLU A 60 -22.65 14.16 28.06
N ARG A 61 -23.89 13.98 28.51
CA ARG A 61 -24.57 12.66 28.68
C ARG A 61 -25.77 12.48 27.75
N ARG A 62 -25.86 13.34 26.73
CA ARG A 62 -27.03 13.43 25.84
C ARG A 62 -26.60 13.25 24.40
N ALA A 63 -27.46 12.68 23.57
CA ALA A 63 -27.30 12.71 22.13
C ALA A 63 -28.33 13.66 21.53
N VAL A 64 -27.99 14.27 20.40
CA VAL A 64 -28.89 15.08 19.58
C VAL A 64 -29.01 14.43 18.21
N VAL A 65 -30.24 14.10 17.84
CA VAL A 65 -30.57 13.53 16.52
C VAL A 65 -31.29 14.60 15.70
N VAL A 66 -30.73 14.93 14.55
CA VAL A 66 -31.28 15.93 13.62
C VAL A 66 -31.74 15.22 12.37
N ARG A 67 -33.02 15.37 12.06
CA ARG A 67 -33.68 14.79 10.88
C ARG A 67 -34.12 15.90 9.95
N ARG A 68 -34.10 15.60 8.66
CA ARG A 68 -34.75 16.39 7.63
C ARG A 68 -36.02 15.65 7.21
N ASP A 69 -37.12 16.37 7.10
CA ASP A 69 -38.34 15.85 6.51
C ASP A 69 -38.37 16.10 4.99
N GLY A 70 -38.98 15.16 4.25
CA GLY A 70 -39.16 15.24 2.79
C GLY A 70 -38.32 14.24 1.98
N ALA A 71 -38.54 14.24 0.67
CA ALA A 71 -37.85 13.36 -0.28
C ALA A 71 -36.66 14.06 -0.97
N PRO A 72 -35.55 13.35 -1.27
CA PRO A 72 -35.26 11.98 -0.83
C PRO A 72 -34.94 11.91 0.66
N ALA A 73 -35.26 10.77 1.29
CA ALA A 73 -34.91 10.54 2.68
C ALA A 73 -33.38 10.50 2.83
N THR A 74 -32.84 11.36 3.69
CA THR A 74 -31.42 11.39 4.03
C THR A 74 -31.18 10.79 5.41
N PRO A 75 -30.01 10.17 5.66
CA PRO A 75 -29.64 9.74 6.99
C PRO A 75 -29.69 10.91 7.99
N PRO A 76 -30.16 10.71 9.22
CA PRO A 76 -30.13 11.74 10.25
C PRO A 76 -28.69 12.05 10.67
N ALA A 77 -28.44 13.30 11.03
CA ALA A 77 -27.20 13.68 11.71
C ALA A 77 -27.32 13.35 13.20
N VAL A 78 -26.44 12.48 13.71
CA VAL A 78 -26.45 12.03 15.10
C VAL A 78 -25.21 12.54 15.82
N PHE A 79 -25.41 13.48 16.74
CA PHE A 79 -24.41 13.91 17.72
C PHE A 79 -24.58 13.09 18.98
N THR A 80 -23.56 12.38 19.42
CA THR A 80 -23.55 11.60 20.68
C THR A 80 -23.09 12.44 21.87
N ALA A 81 -23.18 11.85 23.07
CA ALA A 81 -22.70 12.38 24.35
C ALA A 81 -21.33 13.11 24.31
N TRP A 82 -20.41 12.62 23.49
CA TRP A 82 -19.04 13.12 23.36
C TRP A 82 -18.84 14.19 22.26
N SER A 83 -19.92 14.61 21.59
CA SER A 83 -19.87 15.67 20.58
C SER A 83 -19.59 17.03 21.20
N ALA A 84 -18.62 17.75 20.65
CA ALA A 84 -18.25 19.10 21.09
C ALA A 84 -19.06 20.17 20.36
N ALA A 85 -19.13 21.37 20.95
CA ALA A 85 -19.58 22.54 20.23
C ALA A 85 -18.70 22.77 18.98
N GLY A 86 -19.32 23.27 17.91
CA GLY A 86 -18.69 23.43 16.60
C GLY A 86 -18.62 22.18 15.73
N SER A 87 -18.94 20.98 16.23
CA SER A 87 -19.02 19.75 15.42
C SER A 87 -19.99 19.92 14.25
N LEU A 88 -19.56 19.52 13.04
CA LEU A 88 -20.33 19.61 11.80
C LEU A 88 -20.64 18.20 11.25
N LEU A 89 -21.90 17.92 10.94
CA LEU A 89 -22.33 16.69 10.29
C LEU A 89 -23.19 17.00 9.04
N PRO A 90 -23.11 16.18 7.97
CA PRO A 90 -23.93 16.39 6.79
C PRO A 90 -25.40 16.10 7.09
N LEU A 91 -26.29 16.98 6.61
CA LEU A 91 -27.74 16.79 6.66
C LEU A 91 -28.31 16.51 5.26
N LEU A 92 -27.81 17.23 4.25
CA LEU A 92 -28.22 17.05 2.86
C LEU A 92 -27.08 17.39 1.91
N VAL A 93 -26.85 16.51 0.93
CA VAL A 93 -26.10 16.83 -0.29
C VAL A 93 -27.08 16.64 -1.45
N PRO A 94 -27.62 17.72 -2.04
CA PRO A 94 -28.57 17.62 -3.13
C PRO A 94 -27.94 16.96 -4.34
N ASP A 95 -28.70 16.09 -4.99
CA ASP A 95 -28.39 15.61 -6.32
C ASP A 95 -28.51 16.80 -7.27
N LEU A 96 -27.42 17.12 -7.97
CA LEU A 96 -27.45 18.19 -8.95
C LEU A 96 -28.13 17.67 -10.23
N PRO A 97 -29.05 18.44 -10.84
CA PRO A 97 -29.62 18.09 -12.13
C PRO A 97 -28.47 17.97 -13.14
N GLY A 98 -28.26 16.75 -13.63
CA GLY A 98 -27.05 16.38 -14.36
C GLY A 98 -26.30 15.19 -13.73
N GLY A 99 -26.61 14.80 -12.50
CA GLY A 99 -26.03 13.64 -11.81
C GLY A 99 -24.49 13.56 -11.89
N PRO A 100 -23.89 12.44 -11.47
CA PRO A 100 -22.57 12.06 -11.96
C PRO A 100 -22.64 11.50 -13.40
N ASP A 101 -23.84 11.10 -13.85
CA ASP A 101 -24.08 10.33 -15.09
C ASP A 101 -24.88 11.09 -16.16
N GLY A 102 -25.29 12.34 -15.93
CA GLY A 102 -25.96 13.15 -16.94
C GLY A 102 -25.00 13.45 -18.08
N GLN A 103 -25.29 12.85 -19.24
CA GLN A 103 -24.47 12.93 -20.45
C GLN A 103 -24.49 14.31 -21.12
N ASP A 104 -25.25 15.28 -20.60
CA ASP A 104 -25.38 16.63 -21.16
C ASP A 104 -24.48 17.65 -20.47
N GLY A 105 -23.21 17.27 -20.24
CA GLY A 105 -22.19 18.08 -19.59
C GLY A 105 -21.66 19.25 -20.43
N GLN A 106 -22.52 20.02 -21.10
CA GLN A 106 -22.09 21.18 -21.89
C GLN A 106 -22.45 22.57 -21.34
N ASP A 107 -23.41 22.75 -20.43
CA ASP A 107 -23.73 24.10 -19.95
C ASP A 107 -23.85 24.17 -18.44
N GLY A 108 -22.86 24.71 -17.74
CA GLY A 108 -22.98 25.56 -16.52
C GLY A 108 -23.96 25.22 -15.37
N GLN A 109 -24.61 24.05 -15.34
CA GLN A 109 -25.75 23.71 -14.48
C GLN A 109 -25.33 23.02 -13.17
N ASP A 110 -24.14 23.34 -12.65
CA ASP A 110 -23.73 22.94 -11.30
C ASP A 110 -24.50 23.72 -10.20
N ALA A 111 -25.56 24.46 -10.54
CA ALA A 111 -26.38 25.24 -9.60
C ALA A 111 -27.63 24.45 -9.19
N ALA A 112 -27.80 24.26 -7.87
CA ALA A 112 -29.10 23.86 -7.35
C ALA A 112 -29.98 25.10 -7.25
N GLY A 113 -31.27 24.97 -7.59
CA GLY A 113 -32.27 25.98 -7.26
C GLY A 113 -32.37 26.22 -5.74
N PRO A 114 -33.15 27.22 -5.30
CA PRO A 114 -33.37 27.45 -3.88
C PRO A 114 -33.97 26.19 -3.21
N LEU A 115 -33.47 25.85 -2.02
CA LEU A 115 -33.89 24.67 -1.27
C LEU A 115 -34.56 25.11 0.04
N ARG A 116 -35.72 24.55 0.34
CA ARG A 116 -36.41 24.74 1.62
C ARG A 116 -36.48 23.41 2.35
N LEU A 117 -35.90 23.34 3.54
CA LEU A 117 -35.77 22.12 4.32
C LEU A 117 -36.52 22.26 5.64
N THR A 118 -37.38 21.28 5.96
CA THR A 118 -37.94 21.14 7.30
C THR A 118 -37.03 20.23 8.12
N VAL A 119 -36.66 20.67 9.31
CA VAL A 119 -35.67 20.02 10.18
C VAL A 119 -36.27 19.79 11.57
N THR A 120 -36.20 18.56 12.04
CA THR A 120 -36.62 18.14 13.38
C THR A 120 -35.40 17.76 14.22
N VAL A 121 -35.42 18.11 15.51
CA VAL A 121 -34.31 17.88 16.44
C VAL A 121 -34.82 17.17 17.68
N ARG A 122 -34.18 16.07 18.08
CA ARG A 122 -34.51 15.28 19.27
C ARG A 122 -33.31 15.14 20.18
N VAL A 123 -33.57 15.04 21.49
CA VAL A 123 -32.55 14.76 22.51
C VAL A 123 -32.77 13.37 23.07
N VAL A 124 -31.68 12.62 23.27
CA VAL A 124 -31.69 11.29 23.87
C VAL A 124 -30.78 11.30 25.09
N ASP A 125 -31.29 10.89 26.24
CA ASP A 125 -30.53 10.82 27.49
C ASP A 125 -30.13 9.37 27.83
N GLY A 126 -29.19 9.23 28.77
CA GLY A 126 -28.84 7.94 29.37
C GLY A 126 -27.91 7.07 28.51
N PRO A 127 -27.85 5.75 28.74
CA PRO A 127 -26.88 4.86 28.07
C PRO A 127 -26.95 4.89 26.54
N ALA A 128 -28.15 5.11 25.99
CA ALA A 128 -28.37 5.21 24.55
C ALA A 128 -27.67 6.43 23.93
N ALA A 129 -27.36 7.47 24.70
CA ALA A 129 -26.69 8.68 24.21
C ALA A 129 -25.22 8.44 23.76
N HIS A 130 -24.62 7.31 24.17
CA HIS A 130 -23.20 7.04 23.93
C HIS A 130 -22.92 6.34 22.59
N ASP A 131 -23.92 5.69 21.99
CA ASP A 131 -23.80 4.97 20.73
C ASP A 131 -24.78 5.53 19.68
N PRO A 132 -24.32 5.90 18.47
CA PRO A 132 -25.17 6.51 17.46
C PRO A 132 -26.39 5.66 17.05
N SER A 133 -26.24 4.33 16.97
CA SER A 133 -27.31 3.44 16.54
C SER A 133 -28.40 3.31 17.61
N THR A 134 -27.99 3.21 18.87
CA THR A 134 -28.93 3.19 19.99
C THR A 134 -29.57 4.55 20.24
N ALA A 135 -28.83 5.65 20.07
CA ALA A 135 -29.38 7.00 20.10
C ALA A 135 -30.43 7.19 19.01
N LEU A 136 -30.16 6.73 17.79
CA LEU A 136 -31.10 6.81 16.69
C LEU A 136 -32.38 5.99 16.95
N ALA A 137 -32.23 4.78 17.48
CA ALA A 137 -33.37 3.93 17.86
C ALA A 137 -34.22 4.56 18.97
N ALA A 138 -33.57 5.07 20.03
CA ALA A 138 -34.26 5.76 21.13
C ALA A 138 -34.94 7.06 20.66
N ALA A 139 -34.30 7.80 19.74
CA ALA A 139 -34.89 9.00 19.16
C ALA A 139 -36.13 8.70 18.32
N ALA A 140 -36.32 7.49 17.80
CA ALA A 140 -37.49 7.14 16.99
C ALA A 140 -38.82 7.35 17.75
N THR A 141 -38.82 7.10 19.07
CA THR A 141 -39.99 7.26 19.95
C THR A 141 -39.94 8.55 20.78
N GLY A 142 -38.88 9.36 20.65
CA GLY A 142 -38.72 10.62 21.38
C GLY A 142 -39.57 11.76 20.81
N THR A 143 -39.81 12.79 21.63
CA THR A 143 -40.51 14.01 21.23
C THR A 143 -39.57 15.01 20.55
N ASP A 144 -40.08 15.71 19.53
CA ASP A 144 -39.35 16.77 18.86
C ASP A 144 -39.21 18.01 19.77
N LEU A 145 -38.04 18.63 19.73
CA LEU A 145 -37.80 19.89 20.42
C LEU A 145 -38.58 21.03 19.77
N ALA A 146 -39.07 21.96 20.60
CA ALA A 146 -39.59 23.23 20.11
C ALA A 146 -38.54 23.98 19.28
N ALA A 147 -38.97 24.65 18.21
CA ALA A 147 -38.05 25.27 17.24
C ALA A 147 -37.00 26.21 17.86
N ALA A 148 -37.38 27.01 18.86
CA ALA A 148 -36.45 27.88 19.59
C ALA A 148 -35.37 27.10 20.37
N ALA A 149 -35.75 25.99 21.00
CA ALA A 149 -34.80 25.12 21.70
C ALA A 149 -33.88 24.38 20.73
N ALA A 150 -34.42 23.93 19.59
CA ALA A 150 -33.64 23.33 18.51
C ALA A 150 -32.58 24.30 17.97
N ALA A 151 -32.96 25.56 17.66
CA ALA A 151 -32.05 26.60 17.19
C ALA A 151 -31.00 27.03 18.26
N GLY A 152 -31.30 26.81 19.55
CA GLY A 152 -30.35 26.96 20.64
C GLY A 152 -29.27 25.87 20.68
N LEU A 153 -29.61 24.66 20.25
CA LEU A 153 -28.70 23.51 20.25
C LEU A 153 -27.92 23.35 18.94
N VAL A 154 -28.56 23.62 17.80
CA VAL A 154 -27.95 23.42 16.47
C VAL A 154 -28.18 24.62 15.55
N GLU A 155 -27.33 24.75 14.54
CA GLU A 155 -27.49 25.71 13.45
C GLU A 155 -27.08 25.07 12.12
N THR A 156 -27.47 25.66 10.99
CA THR A 156 -27.18 25.08 9.67
C THR A 156 -26.06 25.85 8.97
N VAL A 157 -25.19 25.13 8.26
CA VAL A 157 -24.08 25.69 7.49
C VAL A 157 -24.16 25.18 6.06
N VAL A 158 -24.17 26.09 5.10
CA VAL A 158 -24.17 25.78 3.66
C VAL A 158 -22.77 25.96 3.12
N VAL A 159 -22.28 24.93 2.45
CA VAL A 159 -20.99 24.91 1.74
C VAL A 159 -21.28 24.92 0.24
N GLU A 160 -20.69 25.86 -0.49
CA GLU A 160 -20.90 26.01 -1.93
C GLU A 160 -19.63 25.69 -2.73
N GLY A 161 -19.79 24.94 -3.81
CA GLY A 161 -18.72 24.55 -4.72
C GLY A 161 -18.06 23.21 -4.41
N ARG A 162 -17.63 22.49 -5.46
CA ARG A 162 -16.98 21.17 -5.35
C ARG A 162 -15.69 21.22 -4.53
N LEU A 163 -14.92 22.30 -4.66
CA LEU A 163 -13.71 22.50 -3.88
C LEU A 163 -14.01 22.73 -2.39
N ALA A 164 -15.04 23.52 -2.06
CA ALA A 164 -15.41 23.72 -0.66
C ALA A 164 -15.94 22.44 0.00
N ARG A 165 -16.70 21.61 -0.74
CA ARG A 165 -17.08 20.26 -0.30
C ARG A 165 -15.83 19.41 -0.01
N THR A 166 -14.82 19.49 -0.86
CA THR A 166 -13.54 18.79 -0.67
C THR A 166 -12.80 19.31 0.56
N VAL A 167 -12.72 20.63 0.74
CA VAL A 167 -12.12 21.25 1.94
C VAL A 167 -12.88 20.87 3.20
N HIS A 168 -14.21 20.75 3.15
CA HIS A 168 -14.99 20.20 4.25
C HIS A 168 -14.59 18.76 4.59
N LEU A 169 -14.46 17.87 3.59
CA LEU A 169 -13.99 16.50 3.83
C LEU A 169 -12.58 16.48 4.44
N LEU A 170 -11.68 17.33 3.95
CA LEU A 170 -10.32 17.46 4.50
C LEU A 170 -10.31 18.03 5.93
N THR A 171 -11.26 18.90 6.28
CA THR A 171 -11.37 19.48 7.63
C THR A 171 -12.21 18.65 8.59
N ALA A 172 -13.08 17.75 8.10
CA ALA A 172 -13.75 16.74 8.91
C ALA A 172 -12.73 15.81 9.57
N GLU A 173 -11.63 15.53 8.87
CA GLU A 173 -10.49 14.82 9.42
C GLU A 173 -9.85 15.53 10.63
N LYS A 174 -9.83 16.87 10.64
CA LYS A 174 -9.37 17.64 11.81
C LYS A 174 -10.25 17.38 13.04
N GLN A 175 -11.57 17.27 12.87
CA GLN A 175 -12.48 16.96 13.98
C GLN A 175 -12.28 15.52 14.48
N ARG A 176 -12.03 14.57 13.56
CA ARG A 176 -11.61 13.21 13.90
C ARG A 176 -10.31 13.23 14.71
N ILE A 177 -9.30 13.98 14.27
CA ILE A 177 -8.01 14.14 14.96
C ILE A 177 -8.21 14.76 16.35
N ALA A 178 -9.05 15.78 16.50
CA ALA A 178 -9.34 16.40 17.79
C ALA A 178 -10.07 15.44 18.76
N ALA A 179 -10.95 14.58 18.25
CA ALA A 179 -11.57 13.51 19.03
C ALA A 179 -10.51 12.49 19.50
N VAL A 180 -9.65 12.03 18.58
CA VAL A 180 -8.53 11.14 18.88
C VAL A 180 -7.56 11.76 19.90
N ALA A 181 -7.25 13.06 19.79
CA ALA A 181 -6.39 13.76 20.74
C ALA A 181 -6.95 13.81 22.16
N ARG A 182 -8.28 13.97 22.30
CA ARG A 182 -8.96 13.90 23.61
C ARG A 182 -8.95 12.48 24.17
N GLU A 183 -9.14 11.48 23.32
CA GLU A 183 -9.04 10.07 23.72
C GLU A 183 -7.61 9.72 24.19
N ILE A 184 -6.57 10.23 23.50
CA ILE A 184 -5.16 10.17 23.94
C ILE A 184 -4.99 10.84 25.30
N ALA A 185 -5.54 12.03 25.49
CA ALA A 185 -5.45 12.74 26.75
C ALA A 185 -6.14 11.97 27.89
N ALA A 186 -7.35 11.45 27.68
CA ALA A 186 -8.07 10.66 28.68
C ALA A 186 -7.28 9.41 29.09
N SER A 187 -6.76 8.71 28.09
CA SER A 187 -5.95 7.52 28.27
C SER A 187 -4.65 7.72 29.04
N ARG A 188 -3.93 8.83 28.80
CA ARG A 188 -2.71 9.18 29.56
C ARG A 188 -2.96 9.35 31.06
N HIS A 189 -4.19 9.66 31.46
CA HIS A 189 -4.57 9.91 32.85
C HIS A 189 -5.26 8.71 33.53
N VAL A 190 -5.44 7.57 32.84
CA VAL A 190 -6.10 6.37 33.41
C VAL A 190 -5.39 5.82 34.62
N SER A 191 -4.05 5.90 34.65
CA SER A 191 -3.25 5.48 35.81
C SER A 191 -3.56 6.30 37.07
N LEU A 192 -4.02 7.55 36.92
CA LEU A 192 -4.31 8.49 37.99
C LEU A 192 -5.81 8.61 38.29
N ALA A 193 -6.68 8.16 37.39
CA ALA A 193 -8.12 8.24 37.54
C ALA A 193 -8.66 7.28 38.62
N ARG A 194 -9.64 7.76 39.41
CA ARG A 194 -10.36 7.00 40.44
C ARG A 194 -11.87 7.17 40.31
N SER A 195 -12.63 6.14 40.69
CA SER A 195 -14.09 6.16 40.80
C SER A 195 -14.77 6.78 39.55
N GLY A 196 -15.58 7.83 39.71
CA GLY A 196 -16.32 8.46 38.61
C GLY A 196 -15.44 9.12 37.51
N ALA A 197 -14.16 9.40 37.75
CA ALA A 197 -13.24 9.79 36.68
C ALA A 197 -12.82 8.57 35.84
N LEU A 198 -12.62 7.42 36.48
CA LEU A 198 -12.32 6.15 35.82
C LEU A 198 -13.54 5.64 35.04
N ASP A 199 -14.75 5.82 35.59
CA ASP A 199 -16.00 5.46 34.90
C ASP A 199 -16.27 6.35 33.70
N ARG A 200 -15.99 7.66 33.80
CA ARG A 200 -16.05 8.56 32.64
C ARG A 200 -15.05 8.15 31.56
N THR A 201 -13.81 7.83 31.97
CA THR A 201 -12.79 7.38 31.02
C THR A 201 -13.21 6.07 30.35
N GLY A 202 -13.71 5.09 31.11
CA GLY A 202 -14.22 3.85 30.51
C GLY A 202 -15.46 4.05 29.62
N ALA A 203 -16.37 4.94 29.99
CA ALA A 203 -17.49 5.34 29.13
C ALA A 203 -17.00 6.00 27.82
N ASP A 204 -16.00 6.88 27.91
CA ASP A 204 -15.33 7.50 26.77
C ASP A 204 -14.61 6.49 25.87
N HIS A 205 -14.30 5.29 26.38
CA HIS A 205 -13.72 4.16 25.64
C HIS A 205 -14.73 3.05 25.26
N GLY A 206 -15.99 3.16 25.71
CA GLY A 206 -17.03 2.14 25.49
C GLY A 206 -16.80 0.85 26.29
N VAL A 207 -16.06 0.95 27.39
CA VAL A 207 -15.68 -0.15 28.28
C VAL A 207 -16.41 0.08 29.60
N PRO A 208 -17.65 -0.42 29.79
CA PRO A 208 -18.35 -0.24 31.05
C PRO A 208 -17.68 -1.04 32.16
N ARG A 209 -17.78 -0.53 33.40
CA ARG A 209 -17.39 -1.27 34.60
C ARG A 209 -18.33 -2.47 34.80
N LEU A 210 -17.76 -3.63 35.13
CA LEU A 210 -18.54 -4.82 35.44
C LEU A 210 -19.10 -4.75 36.87
N ALA A 211 -20.19 -5.47 37.13
CA ALA A 211 -20.75 -5.54 38.47
C ALA A 211 -19.74 -6.16 39.45
N GLY A 212 -19.42 -5.46 40.54
CA GLY A 212 -18.46 -5.89 41.56
C GLY A 212 -16.98 -5.66 41.21
N GLU A 213 -16.67 -5.05 40.06
CA GLU A 213 -15.30 -4.75 39.64
C GLU A 213 -14.75 -3.53 40.40
N ASP A 214 -13.66 -3.72 41.15
CA ASP A 214 -12.97 -2.64 41.83
C ASP A 214 -12.17 -1.73 40.88
N ASP A 215 -11.65 -0.63 41.40
CA ASP A 215 -10.90 0.35 40.60
C ASP A 215 -9.60 -0.24 40.02
N ASP A 216 -8.97 -1.23 40.66
CA ASP A 216 -7.68 -1.77 40.22
C ASP A 216 -7.86 -2.79 39.10
N ALA A 217 -8.82 -3.70 39.23
CA ALA A 217 -9.25 -4.62 38.18
C ALA A 217 -9.80 -3.87 36.97
N TYR A 218 -10.66 -2.87 37.19
CA TYR A 218 -11.19 -2.06 36.12
C TYR A 218 -10.10 -1.23 35.43
N ARG A 219 -9.14 -0.68 36.18
CA ARG A 219 -7.99 0.03 35.61
C ARG A 219 -7.06 -0.90 34.86
N ALA A 220 -6.84 -2.13 35.31
CA ALA A 220 -6.03 -3.12 34.58
C ALA A 220 -6.66 -3.44 33.22
N ARG A 221 -7.99 -3.67 33.19
CA ARG A 221 -8.74 -3.90 31.95
C ARG A 221 -8.79 -2.65 31.06
N LEU A 222 -9.03 -1.48 31.64
CA LEU A 222 -8.99 -0.21 30.92
C LEU A 222 -7.59 0.07 30.36
N ARG A 223 -6.51 -0.25 31.07
CA ARG A 223 -5.13 -0.06 30.58
C ARG A 223 -4.86 -0.81 29.28
N MET A 224 -5.52 -1.94 29.02
CA MET A 224 -5.43 -2.61 27.73
C MET A 224 -5.98 -1.72 26.60
N VAL A 225 -7.14 -1.09 26.82
CA VAL A 225 -7.88 -0.27 25.84
C VAL A 225 -7.42 1.20 25.80
N THR A 226 -6.71 1.63 26.83
CA THR A 226 -6.25 3.02 27.01
C THR A 226 -4.74 3.17 26.92
N SER A 227 -3.99 2.08 26.80
CA SER A 227 -2.60 2.17 26.38
C SER A 227 -2.58 2.58 24.92
N TRP A 228 -2.43 3.88 24.65
CA TRP A 228 -2.08 4.37 23.32
C TRP A 228 -0.69 3.89 23.00
N ARG A 229 -0.63 2.68 22.49
CA ARG A 229 0.54 2.19 21.83
C ARG A 229 0.46 2.78 20.45
N LEU A 230 1.35 3.73 20.18
CA LEU A 230 1.64 4.05 18.80
C LEU A 230 1.92 2.71 18.13
N ALA A 231 1.15 2.42 17.10
CA ALA A 231 1.30 1.30 16.17
C ALA A 231 2.63 1.40 15.38
N THR A 232 3.71 1.70 16.09
CA THR A 232 5.06 1.56 15.60
C THR A 232 5.45 0.10 15.81
N PRO A 233 6.23 -0.49 14.89
CA PRO A 233 6.76 -1.84 15.08
C PRO A 233 7.43 -2.01 16.46
N ALA A 234 8.21 -1.04 16.90
CA ALA A 234 8.85 -1.05 18.22
C ALA A 234 7.87 -1.06 19.39
N GLY A 235 6.79 -0.28 19.33
CA GLY A 235 5.74 -0.29 20.36
C GLY A 235 4.94 -1.59 20.39
N PHE A 236 4.70 -2.18 19.21
CA PHE A 236 4.06 -3.48 19.04
C PHE A 236 4.96 -4.63 19.55
N GLU A 237 6.26 -4.55 19.31
CA GLU A 237 7.26 -5.48 19.82
C GLU A 237 7.41 -5.39 21.33
N GLN A 238 7.54 -4.19 21.88
CA GLN A 238 7.58 -3.99 23.33
C GLN A 238 6.29 -4.47 24.01
N ALA A 239 5.15 -4.31 23.34
CA ALA A 239 3.86 -4.77 23.81
C ALA A 239 3.76 -6.29 23.93
N LEU A 240 4.22 -7.00 22.90
CA LEU A 240 4.15 -8.45 22.82
C LEU A 240 5.28 -9.14 23.58
N ASN A 241 6.46 -8.53 23.64
CA ASN A 241 7.69 -9.18 24.12
C ASN A 241 8.35 -8.49 25.32
N GLY A 242 7.93 -7.28 25.68
CA GLY A 242 8.54 -6.47 26.74
C GLY A 242 9.75 -5.66 26.26
N VAL A 243 10.39 -4.95 27.19
CA VAL A 243 11.62 -4.19 26.87
C VAL A 243 12.75 -5.18 26.63
N PRO A 244 13.52 -5.07 25.53
CA PRO A 244 14.69 -5.92 25.33
C PRO A 244 15.67 -5.70 26.47
N ASP A 245 15.94 -6.75 27.25
CA ASP A 245 16.84 -6.76 28.40
C ASP A 245 18.31 -6.91 28.00
N GLY A 246 18.62 -6.64 26.73
CA GLY A 246 19.96 -6.81 26.16
C GLY A 246 20.34 -8.27 25.88
N SER A 247 19.49 -9.25 26.25
CA SER A 247 19.64 -10.62 25.77
C SER A 247 19.08 -10.74 24.35
N ALA A 248 19.79 -11.46 23.49
CA ALA A 248 19.31 -11.83 22.16
C ALA A 248 17.96 -12.59 22.28
N ASP A 249 17.28 -12.81 21.14
CA ASP A 249 15.91 -13.34 20.95
C ASP A 249 15.46 -14.57 21.80
N GLY A 250 16.30 -15.17 22.64
CA GLY A 250 16.02 -16.33 23.50
C GLY A 250 15.63 -16.05 24.96
N GLY A 251 15.52 -14.79 25.42
CA GLY A 251 15.02 -14.48 26.77
C GLY A 251 13.52 -14.79 26.95
N PRO A 252 12.99 -14.88 28.20
CA PRO A 252 11.56 -15.03 28.41
C PRO A 252 10.79 -13.79 27.94
N ASN A 253 9.51 -13.99 27.61
CA ASN A 253 8.61 -12.90 27.29
C ASN A 253 8.28 -12.09 28.56
N THR A 254 8.53 -10.79 28.53
CA THR A 254 8.20 -9.85 29.62
C THR A 254 7.13 -8.83 29.22
N GLY A 255 6.51 -9.04 28.06
CA GLY A 255 5.41 -8.23 27.51
C GLY A 255 4.06 -8.57 28.15
N LEU A 256 2.98 -8.00 27.60
CA LEU A 256 1.62 -8.27 28.14
C LEU A 256 1.21 -9.76 28.13
N PRO A 257 1.57 -10.58 27.12
CA PRO A 257 1.24 -12.00 27.11
C PRO A 257 1.81 -12.78 28.31
N SER A 258 2.91 -12.33 28.94
CA SER A 258 3.48 -13.01 30.09
C SER A 258 2.56 -13.00 31.32
N ALA A 259 1.63 -12.04 31.40
CA ALA A 259 0.62 -11.96 32.46
C ALA A 259 -0.36 -13.15 32.48
N VAL A 260 -0.42 -13.92 31.38
CA VAL A 260 -1.22 -15.16 31.25
C VAL A 260 -0.33 -16.39 31.00
N GLY A 261 0.96 -16.32 31.35
CA GLY A 261 1.89 -17.44 31.28
C GLY A 261 2.43 -17.76 29.88
N VAL A 262 2.37 -16.82 28.92
CA VAL A 262 3.06 -16.97 27.64
C VAL A 262 4.52 -16.57 27.82
N ASP A 263 5.39 -17.56 27.97
CA ASP A 263 6.84 -17.34 28.16
C ASP A 263 7.62 -17.17 26.85
N ALA A 264 7.05 -17.62 25.73
CA ALA A 264 7.67 -17.51 24.41
C ALA A 264 7.57 -16.08 23.85
N ARG A 265 8.67 -15.59 23.26
CA ARG A 265 8.69 -14.30 22.56
C ARG A 265 8.08 -14.47 21.17
N PHE A 266 7.29 -13.48 20.77
CA PHE A 266 6.70 -13.40 19.43
C PHE A 266 7.71 -12.84 18.45
N ARG A 267 7.80 -13.48 17.28
CA ARG A 267 8.47 -12.89 16.12
C ARG A 267 7.44 -12.06 15.35
N ILE A 268 7.67 -10.76 15.28
CA ILE A 268 6.84 -9.85 14.48
C ILE A 268 7.49 -9.75 13.11
N VAL A 269 6.76 -10.18 12.08
CA VAL A 269 7.16 -9.98 10.70
C VAL A 269 6.37 -8.77 10.19
N ASP A 270 7.01 -7.61 10.25
CA ASP A 270 6.51 -6.32 9.78
C ASP A 270 7.12 -5.90 8.44
N GLU A 271 8.09 -6.65 7.94
CA GLU A 271 8.63 -6.44 6.61
C GLU A 271 7.47 -6.60 5.64
N VAL A 272 7.19 -5.55 4.89
CA VAL A 272 6.13 -5.56 3.88
C VAL A 272 6.73 -6.02 2.57
N ASP A 273 6.09 -6.99 1.95
CA ASP A 273 6.30 -7.35 0.55
C ASP A 273 5.87 -6.17 -0.31
N ARG A 274 6.81 -5.27 -0.60
CA ARG A 274 6.50 -4.03 -1.35
C ARG A 274 6.07 -4.40 -2.77
N LEU A 275 5.16 -3.60 -3.33
CA LEU A 275 4.94 -3.62 -4.76
C LEU A 275 6.25 -3.21 -5.45
N ALA A 276 6.74 -4.08 -6.32
CA ALA A 276 7.82 -3.80 -7.23
C ALA A 276 7.29 -2.96 -8.40
N VAL A 277 7.92 -1.83 -8.72
CA VAL A 277 7.48 -0.94 -9.80
C VAL A 277 8.62 -0.69 -10.77
N ALA A 278 8.35 -0.90 -12.05
CA ALA A 278 9.23 -0.59 -13.15
C ALA A 278 8.52 0.32 -14.17
N VAL A 279 9.28 1.22 -14.77
CA VAL A 279 8.78 2.16 -15.77
C VAL A 279 9.72 2.12 -16.97
N ARG A 280 9.16 2.03 -18.17
CA ARG A 280 9.88 2.12 -19.43
C ARG A 280 9.25 3.18 -20.32
N MET A 281 10.08 4.05 -20.87
CA MET A 281 9.64 5.02 -21.86
C MET A 281 9.70 4.39 -23.25
N VAL A 282 8.59 4.50 -23.99
CA VAL A 282 8.47 4.00 -25.36
C VAL A 282 8.02 5.13 -26.28
N GLU A 283 8.79 5.34 -27.34
CA GLU A 283 8.45 6.26 -28.42
C GLU A 283 7.75 5.50 -29.53
N VAL A 284 6.52 5.90 -29.84
CA VAL A 284 5.80 5.42 -31.01
C VAL A 284 6.04 6.37 -32.16
N VAL A 285 6.63 5.87 -33.24
CA VAL A 285 6.98 6.65 -34.43
C VAL A 285 6.01 6.35 -35.57
N PRO A 286 5.84 7.25 -36.55
CA PRO A 286 5.18 6.90 -37.81
C PRO A 286 5.89 5.71 -38.48
N PRO A 287 5.19 4.91 -39.31
CA PRO A 287 5.83 3.84 -40.08
C PRO A 287 7.03 4.36 -40.88
N GLY A 288 8.20 3.73 -40.76
CA GLY A 288 9.46 4.19 -41.38
C GLY A 288 10.12 5.41 -40.73
N GLY A 289 9.62 5.89 -39.59
CA GLY A 289 10.18 7.02 -38.85
C GLY A 289 11.41 6.63 -38.01
N ALA A 290 12.41 7.52 -37.95
CA ALA A 290 13.53 7.36 -37.02
C ALA A 290 13.11 7.71 -35.59
N GLY A 291 13.40 6.82 -34.62
CA GLY A 291 13.19 7.09 -33.19
C GLY A 291 14.27 7.98 -32.57
N GLY A 292 14.07 8.40 -31.33
CA GLY A 292 15.03 9.13 -30.50
C GLY A 292 14.80 10.63 -30.41
N ALA A 293 14.13 11.24 -31.40
CA ALA A 293 13.90 12.68 -31.44
C ALA A 293 13.04 13.16 -30.25
N TRP A 294 12.00 12.39 -29.88
CA TRP A 294 11.19 12.72 -28.71
C TRP A 294 11.91 12.52 -27.39
N ARG A 295 12.75 11.48 -27.26
CA ARG A 295 13.56 11.27 -26.06
C ARG A 295 14.52 12.42 -25.83
N GLN A 296 15.18 12.89 -26.89
CA GLN A 296 16.07 14.04 -26.82
C GLN A 296 15.30 15.28 -26.34
N ARG A 297 14.15 15.60 -26.97
CA ARG A 297 13.24 16.70 -26.56
C ARG A 297 12.76 16.57 -25.12
N PHE A 298 12.39 15.37 -24.69
CA PHE A 298 12.02 15.09 -23.31
C PHE A 298 13.19 15.37 -22.37
N GLY A 299 14.39 14.88 -22.67
CA GLY A 299 15.60 15.21 -21.91
C GLY A 299 15.83 16.71 -21.82
N GLU A 300 15.55 17.49 -22.88
CA GLU A 300 15.61 18.95 -22.85
C GLU A 300 14.54 19.59 -21.96
N LEU A 301 13.28 19.15 -22.09
CA LEU A 301 12.17 19.65 -21.29
C LEU A 301 12.36 19.32 -19.81
N ALA A 302 12.70 18.07 -19.51
CA ALA A 302 12.88 17.60 -18.16
C ALA A 302 14.06 18.30 -17.49
N ARG A 303 15.15 18.61 -18.22
CA ARG A 303 16.24 19.49 -17.76
C ARG A 303 15.77 20.87 -17.29
N THR A 304 14.70 21.40 -17.86
CA THR A 304 14.23 22.75 -17.52
C THR A 304 13.42 22.82 -16.22
N GLY A 305 13.21 21.71 -15.50
CA GLY A 305 12.59 21.76 -14.16
C GLY A 305 12.27 20.45 -13.44
N LEU A 306 12.41 19.29 -14.08
CA LEU A 306 12.09 17.97 -13.51
C LEU A 306 13.33 17.14 -13.15
N LEU A 307 14.42 17.31 -13.91
CA LEU A 307 15.69 16.63 -13.72
C LEU A 307 16.75 17.61 -13.22
N LEU A 308 17.57 17.14 -12.29
CA LEU A 308 18.81 17.76 -11.87
C LEU A 308 19.93 17.27 -12.80
N ASP A 309 20.56 18.22 -13.49
CA ASP A 309 21.85 18.03 -14.15
C ASP A 309 22.96 18.25 -13.11
N LEU A 310 23.88 17.30 -12.97
CA LEU A 310 24.98 17.42 -12.02
C LEU A 310 25.99 18.51 -12.45
N GLU A 311 26.07 18.84 -13.74
CA GLU A 311 26.98 19.86 -14.27
C GLU A 311 26.35 21.23 -14.40
N THR A 312 25.06 21.30 -14.69
CA THR A 312 24.38 22.58 -14.95
C THR A 312 23.55 23.02 -13.73
N PRO A 313 23.58 24.30 -13.31
CA PRO A 313 22.70 24.76 -12.24
C PRO A 313 21.21 24.60 -12.63
N PRO A 314 20.31 24.38 -11.66
CA PRO A 314 18.87 24.31 -11.91
C PRO A 314 18.34 25.59 -12.58
N ALA A 315 17.31 25.44 -13.41
CA ALA A 315 16.75 26.54 -14.19
C ALA A 315 16.29 27.71 -13.30
N ALA A 316 16.59 28.93 -13.73
CA ALA A 316 16.28 30.16 -12.98
C ALA A 316 14.78 30.41 -12.77
N ARG A 317 13.91 29.75 -13.55
CA ARG A 317 12.44 29.85 -13.46
C ARG A 317 11.82 29.02 -12.33
N LEU A 318 12.59 28.17 -11.65
CA LEU A 318 12.11 27.42 -10.49
C LEU A 318 11.88 28.39 -9.31
N PRO A 319 10.90 28.13 -8.43
CA PRO A 319 10.74 28.90 -7.20
C PRO A 319 12.05 28.94 -6.39
N ASP A 320 12.42 30.10 -5.84
CA ASP A 320 13.74 30.33 -5.21
C ASP A 320 14.07 29.30 -4.12
N ALA A 321 13.09 28.93 -3.29
CA ALA A 321 13.26 27.91 -2.27
C ALA A 321 13.62 26.53 -2.86
N THR A 322 12.91 26.12 -3.92
CA THR A 322 13.18 24.86 -4.64
C THR A 322 14.54 24.89 -5.33
N ARG A 323 14.88 26.01 -5.98
CA ARG A 323 16.15 26.20 -6.67
C ARG A 323 17.33 26.15 -5.70
N THR A 324 17.22 26.83 -4.55
CA THR A 324 18.24 26.83 -3.48
C THR A 324 18.48 25.42 -2.97
N ARG A 325 17.41 24.68 -2.65
CA ARG A 325 17.51 23.28 -2.22
C ARG A 325 18.20 22.38 -3.27
N LEU A 326 17.87 22.53 -4.55
CA LEU A 326 18.51 21.75 -5.61
C LEU A 326 19.98 22.11 -5.84
N LEU A 327 20.36 23.38 -5.63
CA LEU A 327 21.76 23.81 -5.67
C LEU A 327 22.57 23.20 -4.52
N GLU A 328 22.02 23.15 -3.30
CA GLU A 328 22.64 22.47 -2.15
C GLU A 328 22.81 20.97 -2.40
N VAL A 329 21.76 20.30 -2.90
CA VAL A 329 21.81 18.89 -3.29
C VAL A 329 22.91 18.67 -4.32
N ARG A 330 22.96 19.49 -5.38
CA ARG A 330 24.01 19.41 -6.40
C ARG A 330 25.41 19.59 -5.81
N GLN A 331 25.60 20.55 -4.90
CA GLN A 331 26.90 20.78 -4.26
C GLN A 331 27.36 19.57 -3.45
N VAL A 332 26.46 18.96 -2.66
CA VAL A 332 26.75 17.74 -1.90
C VAL A 332 27.15 16.60 -2.84
N LEU A 333 26.38 16.37 -3.91
CA LEU A 333 26.67 15.31 -4.87
C LEU A 333 27.98 15.54 -5.62
N ARG A 334 28.29 16.77 -6.06
CA ARG A 334 29.56 17.06 -6.75
C ARG A 334 30.78 16.86 -5.87
N ALA A 335 30.66 17.11 -4.56
CA ALA A 335 31.76 16.95 -3.62
C ALA A 335 32.03 15.48 -3.20
N ASN A 336 31.07 14.58 -3.43
CA ASN A 336 31.14 13.21 -2.89
C ASN A 336 30.90 12.11 -3.93
N LEU A 337 30.51 12.44 -5.16
CA LEU A 337 30.36 11.43 -6.22
C LEU A 337 31.60 11.39 -7.10
N ASP A 338 32.39 10.34 -6.92
CA ASP A 338 33.44 9.97 -7.86
C ASP A 338 32.82 9.36 -9.11
N ARG A 339 33.49 9.50 -10.26
CA ARG A 339 32.99 8.99 -11.55
C ARG A 339 33.93 7.92 -12.05
N ALA A 340 33.41 6.71 -12.23
CA ALA A 340 34.20 5.57 -12.69
C ALA A 340 34.87 5.80 -14.06
N GLN A 341 34.34 6.70 -14.90
CA GLN A 341 34.91 7.07 -16.19
C GLN A 341 34.66 8.55 -16.51
N PRO A 342 35.54 9.20 -17.32
CA PRO A 342 35.27 10.51 -17.92
C PRO A 342 34.15 10.37 -18.96
N VAL A 343 32.91 10.30 -18.49
CA VAL A 343 31.75 10.25 -19.39
C VAL A 343 31.55 11.64 -19.96
N THR A 344 31.78 11.79 -21.26
CA THR A 344 31.48 12.99 -22.04
C THR A 344 29.98 13.30 -22.08
N GLU A 345 29.15 12.34 -21.70
CA GLU A 345 27.70 12.45 -21.67
C GLU A 345 27.17 13.00 -20.34
N ARG A 346 26.19 13.88 -20.45
CA ARG A 346 25.50 14.48 -19.31
C ARG A 346 24.67 13.43 -18.57
N ARG A 347 24.72 13.47 -17.24
CA ARG A 347 24.01 12.57 -16.34
C ARG A 347 22.84 13.30 -15.68
N TYR A 348 21.64 12.77 -15.82
CA TYR A 348 20.43 13.36 -15.28
C TYR A 348 19.84 12.53 -14.15
N LEU A 349 19.37 13.21 -13.11
CA LEU A 349 18.69 12.60 -11.97
C LEU A 349 17.34 13.27 -11.76
N ALA A 350 16.28 12.51 -11.50
CA ALA A 350 15.05 13.09 -10.98
C ALA A 350 15.35 13.78 -9.64
N ALA A 351 14.69 14.90 -9.37
CA ALA A 351 14.92 15.68 -8.15
C ALA A 351 14.80 14.84 -6.86
N VAL A 352 13.88 13.87 -6.84
CA VAL A 352 13.69 12.94 -5.72
C VAL A 352 14.91 12.03 -5.55
N VAL A 353 15.41 11.41 -6.62
CA VAL A 353 16.61 10.55 -6.58
C VAL A 353 17.83 11.34 -6.18
N ALA A 354 18.03 12.53 -6.74
CA ALA A 354 19.15 13.39 -6.37
C ALA A 354 19.13 13.76 -4.88
N THR A 355 17.96 14.10 -4.34
CA THR A 355 17.78 14.44 -2.93
C THR A 355 18.07 13.23 -2.03
N SER A 356 17.53 12.06 -2.36
CA SER A 356 17.76 10.83 -1.60
C SER A 356 19.21 10.35 -1.71
N LEU A 357 19.85 10.49 -2.87
CA LEU A 357 21.27 10.18 -3.06
C LEU A 357 22.17 11.13 -2.25
N ALA A 358 21.85 12.43 -2.21
CA ALA A 358 22.56 13.38 -1.36
C ALA A 358 22.37 13.06 0.13
N ARG A 359 21.18 12.57 0.51
CA ARG A 359 20.93 12.05 1.86
C ARG A 359 21.75 10.80 2.15
N ALA A 360 21.88 9.87 1.20
CA ALA A 360 22.70 8.66 1.34
C ALA A 360 24.18 9.00 1.55
N VAL A 361 24.70 9.95 0.77
CA VAL A 361 26.05 10.53 0.96
C VAL A 361 26.23 11.08 2.38
N ARG A 362 25.25 11.84 2.89
CA ARG A 362 25.30 12.40 4.25
C ARG A 362 25.19 11.34 5.35
N VAL A 363 24.33 10.34 5.18
CA VAL A 363 24.21 9.19 6.09
C VAL A 363 25.54 8.45 6.16
N LEU A 364 26.11 8.12 5.00
CA LEU A 364 27.39 7.41 4.92
C LEU A 364 28.54 8.25 5.51
N GLY A 365 28.57 9.56 5.24
CA GLY A 365 29.53 10.49 5.85
C GLY A 365 29.40 10.59 7.36
N THR A 366 28.17 10.61 7.88
CA THR A 366 27.91 10.64 9.33
C THR A 366 28.37 9.35 10.01
N LEU A 367 28.22 8.21 9.35
CA LEU A 367 28.57 6.89 9.90
C LEU A 367 30.05 6.51 9.74
N THR A 368 30.68 6.94 8.64
CA THR A 368 32.03 6.46 8.25
C THR A 368 33.07 7.57 8.10
N GLY A 369 32.69 8.83 8.31
CA GLY A 369 33.57 9.99 8.12
C GLY A 369 33.76 10.42 6.66
N SER A 370 33.33 9.60 5.68
CA SER A 370 33.37 9.92 4.25
C SER A 370 32.01 9.65 3.60
N GLY A 371 31.53 10.57 2.78
CA GLY A 371 30.32 10.41 1.98
C GLY A 371 30.57 9.88 0.56
N ALA A 372 31.82 9.56 0.22
CA ALA A 372 32.22 9.23 -1.15
C ALA A 372 31.46 8.02 -1.72
N LEU A 373 30.95 8.12 -2.95
CA LEU A 373 30.35 7.03 -3.72
C LEU A 373 30.83 7.10 -5.17
N THR A 374 31.02 5.96 -5.83
CA THR A 374 31.39 5.96 -7.26
C THR A 374 30.16 5.76 -8.12
N LEU A 375 29.78 6.80 -8.88
CA LEU A 375 28.66 6.76 -9.82
C LEU A 375 29.11 6.11 -11.15
N ARG A 376 28.61 4.91 -11.45
CA ARG A 376 28.81 4.24 -12.75
C ARG A 376 27.97 4.86 -13.84
N SER A 377 26.65 4.88 -13.64
CA SER A 377 25.69 5.38 -14.63
C SER A 377 24.50 6.07 -13.99
N ALA A 378 23.85 6.92 -14.78
CA ALA A 378 22.58 7.60 -14.50
C ALA A 378 21.87 7.76 -15.85
N MET A 379 20.69 8.40 -15.89
CA MET A 379 20.01 8.65 -17.15
C MET A 379 20.92 9.44 -18.11
N THR A 380 21.22 8.86 -19.27
CA THR A 380 21.91 9.49 -20.40
C THR A 380 20.95 9.58 -21.61
N GLN A 381 21.48 9.83 -22.81
CA GLN A 381 20.70 9.75 -24.05
C GLN A 381 20.50 8.29 -24.50
N ASP A 382 21.40 7.41 -24.11
CA ASP A 382 21.32 5.97 -24.38
C ASP A 382 20.22 5.29 -23.56
N VAL A 383 19.67 4.22 -24.14
CA VAL A 383 18.53 3.51 -23.56
C VAL A 383 19.01 2.50 -22.54
N ASP A 384 18.99 2.88 -21.26
CA ASP A 384 19.00 1.92 -20.14
C ASP A 384 17.60 1.90 -19.50
N PRO A 385 16.84 0.79 -19.61
CA PRO A 385 15.49 0.71 -19.06
C PRO A 385 15.43 0.86 -17.54
N ARG A 386 16.55 0.71 -16.83
CA ARG A 386 16.64 0.92 -15.37
C ARG A 386 16.76 2.40 -15.01
N LEU A 387 17.25 3.21 -15.93
CA LEU A 387 17.62 4.62 -15.68
C LEU A 387 16.66 5.59 -16.37
N ASP A 388 15.65 5.09 -17.09
CA ASP A 388 14.61 5.90 -17.72
C ASP A 388 13.98 6.88 -16.71
N LEU A 389 13.65 8.09 -17.18
CA LEU A 389 13.12 9.20 -16.38
C LEU A 389 14.04 9.73 -15.27
N GLY A 390 15.28 9.24 -15.15
CA GLY A 390 16.21 9.64 -14.09
C GLY A 390 15.78 9.13 -12.71
N LEU A 391 14.92 8.10 -12.66
CA LEU A 391 14.39 7.54 -11.41
C LEU A 391 15.34 6.55 -10.73
N GLY A 392 16.52 6.30 -11.30
CA GLY A 392 17.56 5.52 -10.67
C GLY A 392 18.97 5.88 -11.12
N VAL A 393 19.96 5.28 -10.45
CA VAL A 393 21.39 5.38 -10.72
C VAL A 393 22.04 4.02 -10.50
N THR A 394 23.22 3.80 -11.07
CA THR A 394 24.06 2.65 -10.75
C THR A 394 25.36 3.14 -10.13
N ILE A 395 25.74 2.55 -9.00
CA ILE A 395 26.98 2.85 -8.28
C ILE A 395 27.84 1.60 -8.11
N ASP A 396 29.13 1.76 -7.83
CA ASP A 396 29.96 0.67 -7.33
C ASP A 396 29.46 0.18 -5.96
N PRO A 397 29.64 -1.12 -5.62
CA PRO A 397 29.37 -1.60 -4.29
C PRO A 397 30.27 -0.90 -3.26
N LEU A 398 29.78 -0.77 -2.03
CA LEU A 398 30.58 -0.24 -0.94
C LEU A 398 31.69 -1.22 -0.56
N ASP A 399 32.86 -0.68 -0.19
CA ASP A 399 33.93 -1.49 0.38
C ASP A 399 33.44 -2.24 1.66
N PRO A 400 33.73 -3.54 1.79
CA PRO A 400 33.28 -4.34 2.94
C PRO A 400 33.65 -3.76 4.31
N ALA A 401 34.87 -3.23 4.48
CA ALA A 401 35.29 -2.66 5.76
C ALA A 401 34.53 -1.38 6.09
N ARG A 402 34.14 -0.63 5.05
CA ARG A 402 33.30 0.56 5.20
C ARG A 402 31.86 0.21 5.60
N VAL A 403 31.30 -0.89 5.09
CA VAL A 403 30.00 -1.40 5.52
C VAL A 403 30.04 -1.81 7.00
N ASP A 404 31.08 -2.57 7.39
CA ASP A 404 31.26 -3.02 8.77
C ASP A 404 31.40 -1.83 9.74
N ALA A 405 32.13 -0.78 9.35
CA ALA A 405 32.24 0.46 10.12
C ALA A 405 30.90 1.19 10.26
N ALA A 406 30.10 1.26 9.18
CA ALA A 406 28.79 1.89 9.22
C ALA A 406 27.80 1.16 10.15
N VAL A 407 27.83 -0.18 10.13
CA VAL A 407 27.03 -1.04 11.03
C VAL A 407 27.41 -0.80 12.48
N ALA A 408 28.70 -0.79 12.80
CA ALA A 408 29.19 -0.56 14.16
C ALA A 408 28.76 0.83 14.69
N ALA A 409 28.95 1.89 13.89
CA ALA A 409 28.58 3.25 14.26
C ALA A 409 27.06 3.40 14.50
N ALA A 410 26.23 2.81 13.62
CA ALA A 410 24.78 2.89 13.76
C ALA A 410 24.27 2.17 15.02
N ARG A 411 24.88 1.01 15.37
CA ARG A 411 24.55 0.28 16.60
C ARG A 411 24.94 1.06 17.85
N ALA A 412 26.14 1.63 17.89
CA ALA A 412 26.60 2.46 19.01
C ALA A 412 25.69 3.67 19.24
N ALA A 413 25.26 4.33 18.16
CA ALA A 413 24.32 5.46 18.22
C ALA A 413 22.95 5.04 18.78
N ARG A 414 22.42 3.89 18.34
CA ARG A 414 21.14 3.36 18.84
C ARG A 414 21.22 2.95 20.31
N GLN A 415 22.32 2.34 20.74
CA GLN A 415 22.55 1.97 22.14
C GLN A 415 22.61 3.22 23.03
N SER A 416 23.33 4.26 22.59
CA SER A 416 23.43 5.53 23.33
C SER A 416 22.07 6.23 23.44
N ALA A 417 21.31 6.29 22.34
CA ALA A 417 19.96 6.85 22.33
C ALA A 417 18.99 6.09 23.24
N ALA A 418 19.07 4.75 23.26
CA ALA A 418 18.25 3.91 24.14
C ALA A 418 18.57 4.13 25.63
N ALA A 419 19.81 4.49 25.97
CA ALA A 419 20.22 4.90 27.31
C ALA A 419 19.84 6.35 27.66
N GLY A 420 19.16 7.07 26.76
CA GLY A 420 18.82 8.49 26.94
C GLY A 420 20.00 9.45 26.79
N ALA A 421 21.14 8.96 26.26
CA ALA A 421 22.32 9.77 25.99
C ALA A 421 22.31 10.33 24.55
N ASP A 422 23.22 11.27 24.28
CA ASP A 422 23.48 11.76 22.92
C ASP A 422 23.89 10.59 22.01
N PRO A 423 23.26 10.39 20.84
CA PRO A 423 23.66 9.37 19.86
C PRO A 423 25.11 9.46 19.39
N GLY A 424 25.80 10.59 19.59
CA GLY A 424 27.22 10.76 19.25
C GLY A 424 27.50 10.87 17.74
N LEU A 425 26.46 11.08 16.92
CA LEU A 425 26.57 11.26 15.48
C LEU A 425 26.63 12.75 15.11
N ALA A 426 27.71 13.20 14.48
CA ALA A 426 27.92 14.59 14.07
C ALA A 426 27.19 14.97 12.76
N GLY A 427 25.91 14.58 12.64
CA GLY A 427 25.10 14.77 11.43
C GLY A 427 23.91 15.73 11.61
N PRO A 428 23.30 16.21 10.52
CA PRO A 428 22.02 16.92 10.57
C PRO A 428 20.94 16.10 11.30
N PRO A 429 19.99 16.73 12.05
CA PRO A 429 18.99 16.02 12.82
C PRO A 429 18.13 15.03 12.01
N ASP A 430 17.84 15.37 10.75
CA ASP A 430 17.08 14.50 9.83
C ASP A 430 17.86 13.26 9.36
N VAL A 431 19.19 13.34 9.35
CA VAL A 431 20.10 12.23 9.02
C VAL A 431 20.26 11.33 10.24
N VAL A 432 20.51 11.91 11.43
CA VAL A 432 20.60 11.17 12.69
C VAL A 432 19.29 10.43 12.97
N GLY A 433 18.15 11.10 12.80
CA GLY A 433 16.84 10.46 12.93
C GLY A 433 16.62 9.31 11.94
N ALA A 434 17.14 9.43 10.71
CA ALA A 434 17.07 8.34 9.72
C ALA A 434 17.88 7.11 10.16
N VAL A 435 19.11 7.33 10.66
CA VAL A 435 19.99 6.26 11.15
C VAL A 435 19.36 5.54 12.35
N LEU A 436 18.85 6.30 13.32
CA LEU A 436 18.22 5.74 14.52
C LEU A 436 16.94 4.96 14.20
N GLY A 437 16.20 5.38 13.17
CA GLY A 437 15.00 4.68 12.69
C GLY A 437 15.29 3.49 11.76
N ALA A 438 16.53 3.31 11.31
CA ALA A 438 16.87 2.26 10.34
C ALA A 438 17.07 0.89 11.00
N ARG A 439 16.61 -0.16 10.31
CA ARG A 439 16.89 -1.55 10.68
C ARG A 439 18.27 -1.96 10.18
N VAL A 440 19.28 -1.67 11.00
CA VAL A 440 20.69 -2.01 10.74
C VAL A 440 20.85 -3.53 10.63
N ARG A 441 21.48 -4.00 9.56
CA ARG A 441 21.78 -5.41 9.29
C ARG A 441 23.28 -5.61 9.17
N ASP A 442 23.77 -6.78 9.59
CA ASP A 442 25.18 -7.15 9.41
C ASP A 442 25.51 -7.36 7.93
N ARG A 443 26.78 -7.21 7.57
CA ARG A 443 27.25 -7.43 6.19
C ARG A 443 27.04 -8.87 5.71
N ALA A 444 27.05 -9.85 6.61
CA ALA A 444 26.75 -11.24 6.25
C ALA A 444 25.33 -11.40 5.72
N ASP A 445 24.37 -10.65 6.29
CA ASP A 445 22.95 -10.70 5.92
C ASP A 445 22.58 -9.68 4.83
N ASP A 446 23.33 -8.57 4.75
CA ASP A 446 23.11 -7.48 3.82
C ASP A 446 24.43 -6.96 3.22
N PRO A 447 25.11 -7.74 2.37
CA PRO A 447 26.42 -7.40 1.82
C PRO A 447 26.40 -6.12 0.95
N ALA A 448 25.23 -5.78 0.40
CA ALA A 448 25.01 -4.57 -0.39
C ALA A 448 24.70 -3.33 0.47
N ALA A 449 24.64 -3.46 1.80
CA ALA A 449 24.26 -2.39 2.74
C ALA A 449 22.94 -1.70 2.36
N ARG A 450 21.94 -2.46 1.91
CA ARG A 450 20.62 -1.95 1.50
C ARG A 450 19.96 -1.15 2.61
N TRP A 451 20.15 -1.52 3.87
CA TRP A 451 19.60 -0.78 5.02
C TRP A 451 20.04 0.69 5.05
N LEU A 452 21.27 0.99 4.62
CA LEU A 452 21.81 2.36 4.60
C LEU A 452 21.11 3.20 3.53
N PHE A 453 20.98 2.65 2.33
CA PHE A 453 20.28 3.33 1.23
C PHE A 453 18.78 3.46 1.52
N ALA A 454 18.17 2.46 2.15
CA ALA A 454 16.78 2.52 2.61
C ALA A 454 16.56 3.65 3.63
N ALA A 455 17.50 3.86 4.57
CA ALA A 455 17.46 4.99 5.51
C ALA A 455 17.48 6.36 4.80
N ALA A 456 18.12 6.42 3.63
CA ALA A 456 18.14 7.60 2.77
C ALA A 456 16.93 7.74 1.84
N GLY A 457 16.03 6.75 1.81
CA GLY A 457 14.86 6.72 0.92
C GLY A 457 15.16 6.21 -0.49
N LEU A 458 16.17 5.33 -0.63
CA LEU A 458 16.50 4.63 -1.87
C LEU A 458 16.32 3.12 -1.67
N ASP A 459 15.73 2.46 -2.66
CA ASP A 459 15.80 1.02 -2.83
C ASP A 459 17.13 0.66 -3.51
N ALA A 460 17.80 -0.38 -3.02
CA ALA A 460 19.11 -0.79 -3.50
C ALA A 460 19.06 -2.25 -3.95
N THR A 461 19.32 -2.48 -5.23
CA THR A 461 19.30 -3.82 -5.84
C THR A 461 20.69 -4.14 -6.42
N PRO A 462 21.32 -5.25 -6.00
CA PRO A 462 22.56 -5.70 -6.63
C PRO A 462 22.31 -6.19 -8.06
N LEU A 463 23.21 -5.82 -8.96
CA LEU A 463 23.23 -6.25 -10.35
C LEU A 463 24.21 -7.42 -10.53
N GLU A 464 24.11 -8.11 -11.67
CA GLU A 464 24.93 -9.29 -11.99
C GLU A 464 26.45 -8.98 -12.01
N ASP A 465 26.83 -7.75 -12.38
CA ASP A 465 28.22 -7.29 -12.39
C ASP A 465 28.74 -6.84 -11.00
N GLY A 466 27.94 -7.06 -9.95
CA GLY A 466 28.24 -6.66 -8.57
C GLY A 466 27.99 -5.17 -8.27
N SER A 467 27.61 -4.36 -9.25
CA SER A 467 27.21 -2.98 -9.03
C SER A 467 25.84 -2.88 -8.34
N LEU A 468 25.51 -1.71 -7.78
CA LEU A 468 24.23 -1.48 -7.11
C LEU A 468 23.39 -0.50 -7.91
N HIS A 469 22.18 -0.93 -8.27
CA HIS A 469 21.14 -0.03 -8.76
C HIS A 469 20.41 0.62 -7.58
N LEU A 470 20.44 1.94 -7.51
CA LEU A 470 19.72 2.73 -6.51
C LEU A 470 18.56 3.48 -7.18
N THR A 471 17.36 3.37 -6.62
CA THR A 471 16.17 4.06 -7.16
C THR A 471 15.28 4.57 -6.04
N SER A 472 14.53 5.63 -6.30
CA SER A 472 13.46 6.08 -5.39
C SER A 472 12.17 5.28 -5.54
N LEU A 473 12.07 4.45 -6.59
CA LEU A 473 10.96 3.52 -6.76
C LEU A 473 11.22 2.28 -5.91
N PRO A 474 10.20 1.62 -5.36
CA PRO A 474 10.35 0.29 -4.83
C PRO A 474 10.50 -0.67 -6.01
N SER A 475 11.65 -0.72 -6.69
CA SER A 475 11.81 -1.57 -7.87
C SER A 475 11.97 -3.03 -7.50
N GLN A 476 12.64 -3.32 -6.37
CA GLN A 476 13.11 -4.65 -6.01
C GLN A 476 13.88 -5.37 -7.14
N GLY A 477 14.52 -4.62 -8.04
CA GLY A 477 15.17 -5.16 -9.23
C GLY A 477 14.25 -5.45 -10.41
N LEU A 478 12.97 -5.05 -10.34
CA LEU A 478 12.04 -5.13 -11.47
C LEU A 478 12.46 -4.18 -12.59
N VAL A 479 12.60 -4.73 -13.80
CA VAL A 479 12.95 -4.01 -15.03
C VAL A 479 11.99 -4.45 -16.13
N ILE A 480 11.65 -3.53 -17.04
CA ILE A 480 10.89 -3.85 -18.25
C ILE A 480 11.86 -3.92 -19.44
N GLU A 481 12.05 -5.11 -19.96
CA GLU A 481 12.75 -5.40 -21.21
C GLU A 481 11.79 -5.30 -22.40
N GLY A 482 12.30 -4.89 -23.56
CA GLY A 482 11.52 -4.66 -24.78
C GLY A 482 12.18 -3.60 -25.67
N PRO A 483 11.58 -3.22 -26.81
CA PRO A 483 12.10 -2.13 -27.61
C PRO A 483 11.81 -0.77 -26.96
N GLY A 484 12.69 0.22 -27.19
CA GLY A 484 12.48 1.61 -26.76
C GLY A 484 11.70 2.45 -27.78
N VAL A 485 11.56 1.95 -28.99
CA VAL A 485 10.92 2.61 -30.13
C VAL A 485 10.02 1.57 -30.79
N LEU A 486 8.80 1.96 -31.15
CA LEU A 486 7.83 1.11 -31.82
C LEU A 486 7.17 1.88 -32.97
N GLU A 487 6.94 1.25 -34.11
CA GLU A 487 6.19 1.91 -35.19
C GLU A 487 4.68 1.87 -34.92
N ALA A 488 3.95 2.89 -35.35
CA ALA A 488 2.49 2.85 -35.34
C ALA A 488 1.99 1.72 -36.25
N GLY A 489 1.13 0.86 -35.72
CA GLY A 489 0.65 -0.38 -36.34
C GLY A 489 1.47 -1.63 -35.98
N ALA A 490 2.71 -1.48 -35.50
CA ALA A 490 3.55 -2.61 -35.11
C ALA A 490 3.22 -3.12 -33.69
N SER A 491 3.42 -4.42 -33.47
CA SER A 491 3.38 -5.04 -32.14
C SER A 491 4.78 -5.42 -31.66
N ALA A 492 4.98 -5.36 -30.35
CA ALA A 492 6.20 -5.84 -29.72
C ALA A 492 5.92 -6.49 -28.36
N SER A 493 6.74 -7.48 -28.02
CA SER A 493 6.73 -8.13 -26.72
C SER A 493 7.59 -7.35 -25.72
N TYR A 494 7.07 -7.19 -24.52
CA TYR A 494 7.75 -6.60 -23.38
C TYR A 494 7.71 -7.59 -22.22
N THR A 495 8.81 -7.69 -21.49
CA THR A 495 8.96 -8.63 -20.39
C THR A 495 9.38 -7.88 -19.13
N ALA A 496 8.69 -8.10 -18.03
CA ALA A 496 9.02 -7.59 -16.72
C ALA A 496 9.80 -8.65 -15.95
N ARG A 497 11.04 -8.34 -15.59
CA ARG A 497 11.97 -9.27 -14.94
C ARG A 497 12.44 -8.70 -13.62
N ILE A 498 12.44 -9.54 -12.59
CA ILE A 498 12.99 -9.18 -11.28
C ILE A 498 14.40 -9.75 -11.24
N HIS A 499 15.39 -8.89 -11.48
CA HIS A 499 16.78 -9.30 -11.42
C HIS A 499 17.23 -9.51 -9.98
N GLY A 500 17.92 -10.61 -9.73
CA GLY A 500 18.61 -10.89 -8.47
C GLY A 500 19.31 -12.24 -8.54
N GLY A 501 20.65 -12.22 -8.50
CA GLY A 501 21.48 -13.43 -8.61
C GLY A 501 21.90 -13.77 -10.04
N GLY A 502 23.09 -14.35 -10.18
CA GLY A 502 23.73 -14.64 -11.48
C GLY A 502 23.28 -15.93 -12.16
N SER A 503 22.16 -16.55 -11.76
CA SER A 503 21.69 -17.83 -12.33
C SER A 503 20.95 -17.68 -13.67
N GLY A 504 20.56 -16.44 -14.03
CA GLY A 504 19.68 -16.15 -15.16
C GLY A 504 18.20 -16.49 -14.92
N ARG A 505 17.84 -17.04 -13.76
CA ARG A 505 16.44 -17.23 -13.32
C ARG A 505 15.93 -15.99 -12.59
N ASN A 506 14.61 -15.90 -12.45
CA ASN A 506 13.98 -14.91 -11.61
C ASN A 506 14.40 -15.13 -10.15
N VAL A 507 14.72 -14.04 -9.44
CA VAL A 507 15.21 -14.10 -8.05
C VAL A 507 14.28 -14.89 -7.11
N LEU A 508 12.97 -14.85 -7.33
CA LEU A 508 12.01 -15.59 -6.50
C LEU A 508 12.11 -17.10 -6.69
N VAL A 509 12.45 -17.53 -7.90
CA VAL A 509 12.69 -18.95 -8.20
C VAL A 509 13.94 -19.41 -7.49
N ASP A 510 15.02 -18.62 -7.53
CA ASP A 510 16.26 -18.93 -6.82
C ASP A 510 16.08 -18.95 -5.30
N GLU A 511 15.39 -17.96 -4.73
CA GLU A 511 15.10 -17.91 -3.29
C GLU A 511 14.22 -19.09 -2.84
N ALA A 512 13.19 -19.44 -3.62
CA ALA A 512 12.34 -20.60 -3.32
C ALA A 512 13.11 -21.91 -3.46
N TRP A 513 13.98 -22.03 -4.46
CA TRP A 513 14.82 -23.21 -4.65
C TRP A 513 15.85 -23.39 -3.54
N ALA A 514 16.51 -22.32 -3.11
CA ALA A 514 17.46 -22.36 -1.99
C ALA A 514 16.81 -22.85 -0.68
N ARG A 515 15.51 -22.57 -0.48
CA ARG A 515 14.72 -23.10 0.64
C ARG A 515 14.25 -24.54 0.42
N ALA A 516 13.93 -24.91 -0.82
CA ALA A 516 13.38 -26.23 -1.14
C ALA A 516 14.46 -27.32 -1.17
N ALA A 517 15.59 -27.06 -1.82
CA ALA A 517 16.60 -28.05 -2.17
C ALA A 517 17.13 -28.86 -0.95
N PRO A 518 17.39 -28.25 0.22
CA PRO A 518 17.83 -29.02 1.40
C PRO A 518 16.76 -29.94 2.01
N ASN A 519 15.49 -29.73 1.66
CA ASN A 519 14.33 -30.39 2.25
C ASN A 519 13.68 -31.44 1.32
N LEU A 520 14.28 -31.72 0.17
CA LEU A 520 13.80 -32.76 -0.73
C LEU A 520 14.01 -34.15 -0.10
N ALA A 521 12.97 -34.98 -0.15
CA ALA A 521 12.87 -36.30 0.45
C ALA A 521 13.60 -37.40 -0.34
N HIS A 522 14.02 -37.15 -1.59
CA HIS A 522 14.85 -38.09 -2.33
C HIS A 522 16.20 -38.33 -1.61
N GLY A 523 16.62 -39.58 -1.47
CA GLY A 523 17.83 -39.95 -0.74
C GLY A 523 19.10 -39.65 -1.53
N GLY A 524 19.52 -38.39 -1.60
CA GLY A 524 20.70 -37.97 -2.36
C GLY A 524 20.94 -36.45 -2.29
N PRO A 525 22.03 -35.94 -2.92
CA PRO A 525 22.20 -34.50 -3.10
C PRO A 525 21.04 -33.94 -3.95
N PRO A 526 20.63 -32.68 -3.73
CA PRO A 526 19.59 -32.07 -4.54
C PRO A 526 20.01 -32.05 -6.02
N PRO A 527 19.13 -32.42 -6.96
CA PRO A 527 19.39 -32.42 -8.38
C PRO A 527 19.69 -31.01 -8.88
N ASP A 528 20.53 -30.94 -9.92
CA ASP A 528 20.83 -29.68 -10.56
C ASP A 528 19.57 -29.13 -11.26
N ALA A 529 19.27 -27.86 -10.98
CA ALA A 529 18.20 -27.18 -11.68
C ALA A 529 18.62 -26.86 -13.11
N LEU A 530 17.71 -27.06 -14.06
CA LEU A 530 17.91 -26.72 -15.45
C LEU A 530 18.08 -25.21 -15.62
N THR A 531 18.97 -24.81 -16.53
CA THR A 531 19.05 -23.41 -16.99
C THR A 531 17.76 -23.04 -17.72
N PRO A 532 17.37 -21.74 -17.76
CA PRO A 532 16.17 -21.31 -18.50
C PRO A 532 16.16 -21.77 -19.97
N ALA A 533 17.32 -21.74 -20.64
CA ALA A 533 17.44 -22.19 -22.02
C ALA A 533 17.26 -23.72 -22.16
N ALA A 534 17.84 -24.50 -21.25
CA ALA A 534 17.66 -25.96 -21.24
C ALA A 534 16.20 -26.34 -20.91
N LEU A 535 15.56 -25.60 -20.00
CA LEU A 535 14.16 -25.80 -19.66
C LEU A 535 13.23 -25.51 -20.84
N ASP A 536 13.43 -24.39 -21.57
CA ASP A 536 12.61 -24.08 -22.74
C ASP A 536 12.75 -25.16 -23.84
N ALA A 537 13.99 -25.59 -24.10
CA ALA A 537 14.26 -26.66 -25.07
C ALA A 537 13.59 -27.99 -24.66
N LEU A 538 13.60 -28.33 -23.37
CA LEU A 538 12.94 -29.53 -22.87
C LEU A 538 11.41 -29.42 -22.96
N LEU A 539 10.84 -28.26 -22.63
CA LEU A 539 9.41 -28.01 -22.79
C LEU A 539 8.99 -28.06 -24.27
N GLU A 540 9.85 -27.65 -25.21
CA GLU A 540 9.61 -27.79 -26.65
C GLU A 540 9.52 -29.24 -27.07
N GLN A 541 10.44 -30.07 -26.59
CA GLN A 541 10.43 -31.51 -26.85
C GLN A 541 9.16 -32.16 -26.28
N ILE A 542 8.75 -31.78 -25.06
CA ILE A 542 7.50 -32.29 -24.46
C ILE A 542 6.28 -31.86 -25.27
N ALA A 543 6.23 -30.59 -25.70
CA ALA A 543 5.13 -30.04 -26.48
C ALA A 543 4.97 -30.69 -27.87
N THR A 544 6.05 -31.25 -28.43
CA THR A 544 6.07 -31.79 -29.79
C THR A 544 6.16 -33.32 -29.86
N GLY A 545 6.59 -33.99 -28.78
CA GLY A 545 7.13 -35.34 -28.89
C GLY A 545 6.74 -36.39 -27.85
N VAL A 546 5.97 -36.09 -26.80
CA VAL A 546 5.69 -37.09 -25.74
C VAL A 546 4.41 -37.90 -26.03
N PRO A 547 4.50 -39.25 -26.17
CA PRO A 547 3.33 -40.11 -26.36
C PRO A 547 2.59 -40.39 -25.03
N GLY A 548 1.72 -39.46 -24.63
CA GLY A 548 0.76 -39.67 -23.53
C GLY A 548 1.37 -39.74 -22.12
N ILE A 549 0.52 -39.96 -21.12
CA ILE A 549 0.93 -40.04 -19.70
C ILE A 549 1.24 -41.50 -19.34
N PRO A 550 2.46 -41.81 -18.84
CA PRO A 550 2.80 -43.13 -18.34
C PRO A 550 1.82 -43.63 -17.27
N GLU A 551 1.51 -44.94 -17.24
CA GLU A 551 0.58 -45.54 -16.25
C GLU A 551 0.99 -45.21 -14.81
N ALA A 552 2.30 -45.22 -14.55
CA ALA A 552 2.94 -44.85 -13.30
C ALA A 552 2.48 -43.50 -12.73
N LEU A 553 2.22 -42.52 -13.61
CA LEU A 553 1.87 -41.15 -13.24
C LEU A 553 0.35 -40.90 -13.21
N ARG A 554 -0.47 -41.82 -13.72
CA ARG A 554 -1.94 -41.64 -13.77
C ARG A 554 -2.58 -41.36 -12.40
N PRO A 555 -2.17 -42.00 -11.29
CA PRO A 555 -2.73 -41.68 -9.97
C PRO A 555 -2.56 -40.21 -9.59
N LEU A 556 -1.45 -39.59 -10.01
CA LEU A 556 -1.13 -38.18 -9.72
C LEU A 556 -1.91 -37.20 -10.61
N VAL A 557 -2.54 -37.68 -11.70
CA VAL A 557 -3.45 -36.86 -12.52
C VAL A 557 -4.72 -36.53 -11.76
N GLY A 558 -5.26 -37.48 -10.99
CA GLY A 558 -6.45 -37.27 -10.15
C GLY A 558 -6.21 -36.26 -9.03
N ASP A 559 -4.98 -36.21 -8.52
CA ASP A 559 -4.55 -35.27 -7.48
C ASP A 559 -4.18 -33.88 -8.04
N GLY A 560 -4.24 -33.69 -9.37
CA GLY A 560 -3.91 -32.44 -10.04
C GLY A 560 -2.40 -32.11 -10.07
N LEU A 561 -1.54 -33.07 -9.71
CA LEU A 561 -0.08 -32.91 -9.69
C LEU A 561 0.55 -33.18 -11.07
N VAL A 562 -0.10 -33.98 -11.91
CA VAL A 562 0.27 -34.22 -13.31
C VAL A 562 -0.87 -33.72 -14.22
N PRO A 563 -0.61 -32.88 -15.22
CA PRO A 563 -1.65 -32.43 -16.14
C PRO A 563 -2.15 -33.59 -17.02
N ALA A 564 -3.46 -33.64 -17.29
CA ALA A 564 -4.08 -34.70 -18.10
C ALA A 564 -3.62 -34.73 -19.58
N ALA A 565 -3.03 -33.64 -20.09
CA ALA A 565 -2.42 -33.54 -21.40
C ALA A 565 -1.09 -32.77 -21.28
N ALA A 566 0.01 -33.50 -21.12
CA ALA A 566 1.33 -32.93 -20.81
C ALA A 566 1.89 -32.08 -21.96
N ASP A 567 1.67 -32.51 -23.21
CA ASP A 567 2.03 -31.81 -24.45
C ASP A 567 1.34 -30.43 -24.55
N GLN A 568 0.01 -30.39 -24.40
CA GLN A 568 -0.77 -29.16 -24.44
C GLN A 568 -0.49 -28.25 -23.25
N PHE A 569 -0.16 -28.84 -22.10
CA PHE A 569 0.29 -28.08 -20.94
C PHE A 569 1.64 -27.41 -21.22
N ALA A 570 2.65 -28.16 -21.70
CA ALA A 570 3.97 -27.62 -22.02
C ALA A 570 3.90 -26.53 -23.09
N ALA A 571 3.14 -26.74 -24.17
CA ALA A 571 2.92 -25.74 -25.22
C ALA A 571 2.34 -24.44 -24.65
N ARG A 572 1.30 -24.55 -23.79
CA ARG A 572 0.69 -23.38 -23.13
C ARG A 572 1.64 -22.69 -22.16
N VAL A 573 2.49 -23.45 -21.44
CA VAL A 573 3.50 -22.86 -20.55
C VAL A 573 4.49 -22.03 -21.35
N ARG A 574 5.04 -22.56 -22.45
CA ARG A 574 5.99 -21.82 -23.31
C ARG A 574 5.39 -20.58 -23.96
N GLU A 575 4.12 -20.64 -24.35
CA GLU A 575 3.42 -19.48 -24.93
C GLU A 575 3.23 -18.37 -23.88
N ALA A 576 3.00 -18.74 -22.62
CA ALA A 576 2.51 -17.86 -21.58
C ALA A 576 3.58 -17.35 -20.60
N TYR A 577 4.69 -18.07 -20.44
CA TYR A 577 5.69 -17.81 -19.39
C TYR A 577 7.09 -17.79 -19.98
N ASP A 578 7.93 -16.90 -19.47
CA ASP A 578 9.36 -16.95 -19.69
C ASP A 578 9.98 -18.03 -18.78
N ALA A 579 10.95 -18.79 -19.32
CA ALA A 579 11.54 -19.93 -18.63
C ALA A 579 12.30 -19.55 -17.35
N ASP A 580 12.66 -18.27 -17.18
CA ASP A 580 13.29 -17.76 -15.97
C ASP A 580 12.33 -17.65 -14.77
N LEU A 581 11.01 -17.58 -15.01
CA LEU A 581 9.96 -17.64 -13.97
C LEU A 581 9.65 -19.07 -13.51
N LEU A 582 10.35 -20.05 -14.07
CA LEU A 582 10.13 -21.47 -13.87
C LEU A 582 11.39 -22.12 -13.29
N LEU A 583 11.16 -23.11 -12.44
CA LEU A 583 12.16 -24.07 -12.01
C LEU A 583 11.87 -25.39 -12.72
N GLY A 584 12.84 -25.88 -13.48
CA GLY A 584 12.82 -27.24 -14.02
C GLY A 584 13.87 -28.08 -13.31
N VAL A 585 13.45 -29.21 -12.77
CA VAL A 585 14.35 -30.20 -12.18
C VAL A 585 13.99 -31.57 -12.74
N VAL A 586 14.98 -32.29 -13.25
CA VAL A 586 14.79 -33.69 -13.65
C VAL A 586 15.06 -34.54 -12.42
N VAL A 587 14.06 -35.32 -12.01
CA VAL A 587 14.15 -36.15 -10.82
C VAL A 587 14.17 -37.61 -11.25
N ASP A 588 15.25 -38.30 -10.86
CA ASP A 588 15.34 -39.75 -10.90
C ASP A 588 14.57 -40.28 -9.66
N PRO A 589 13.39 -40.82 -9.90
CA PRO A 589 13.31 -42.27 -9.88
C PRO A 589 12.94 -42.73 -11.28
N HIS A 590 13.72 -43.64 -11.85
CA HIS A 590 13.35 -44.39 -13.05
C HIS A 590 11.84 -44.66 -13.02
N LEU A 591 11.07 -44.13 -13.98
CA LEU A 591 9.62 -44.25 -14.10
C LEU A 591 9.15 -45.71 -14.03
N THR A 592 10.05 -46.64 -14.34
CA THR A 592 9.92 -48.10 -14.12
C THR A 592 9.75 -48.50 -12.65
N GLY A 593 10.30 -47.75 -11.70
CA GLY A 593 10.09 -47.88 -10.25
C GLY A 593 8.77 -47.28 -9.74
N LEU A 594 7.95 -46.68 -10.61
CA LEU A 594 6.65 -46.11 -10.29
C LEU A 594 5.46 -46.99 -10.78
N ALA A 595 5.71 -48.15 -11.41
CA ALA A 595 4.69 -49.11 -11.89
C ALA A 595 5.12 -50.61 -11.84
N PRO A 596 4.25 -51.61 -11.56
CA PRO A 596 3.07 -51.63 -10.68
C PRO A 596 3.41 -52.18 -9.27
N ASP A 597 2.38 -52.30 -8.42
CA ASP A 597 2.32 -52.64 -6.98
C ASP A 597 3.56 -53.25 -6.29
N GLY A 598 4.06 -52.52 -5.29
CA GLY A 598 5.07 -52.97 -4.34
C GLY A 598 5.40 -51.88 -3.30
N PRO A 599 5.91 -52.22 -2.11
CA PRO A 599 6.22 -51.25 -1.06
C PRO A 599 7.29 -50.23 -1.48
N ALA A 600 8.25 -50.62 -2.34
CA ALA A 600 9.26 -49.72 -2.88
C ALA A 600 8.66 -48.66 -3.83
N VAL A 601 7.69 -49.05 -4.66
CA VAL A 601 6.95 -48.17 -5.57
C VAL A 601 6.11 -47.15 -4.81
N ALA A 602 5.43 -47.60 -3.74
CA ALA A 602 4.67 -46.73 -2.86
C ALA A 602 5.58 -45.71 -2.15
N ALA A 603 6.75 -46.16 -1.66
CA ALA A 603 7.75 -45.29 -1.04
C ALA A 603 8.30 -44.25 -2.03
N ALA A 604 8.63 -44.65 -3.26
CA ALA A 604 9.09 -43.72 -4.31
C ALA A 604 8.02 -42.68 -4.68
N ARG A 605 6.76 -43.10 -4.79
CA ARG A 605 5.64 -42.17 -5.02
C ARG A 605 5.45 -41.21 -3.85
N GLN A 606 5.54 -41.70 -2.62
CA GLN A 606 5.42 -40.88 -1.42
C GLN A 606 6.58 -39.88 -1.31
N ALA A 607 7.81 -40.28 -1.70
CA ALA A 607 8.95 -39.39 -1.79
C ALA A 607 8.74 -38.28 -2.83
N LEU A 608 8.27 -38.61 -4.03
CA LEU A 608 7.92 -37.60 -5.05
C LEU A 608 6.84 -36.64 -4.54
N VAL A 609 5.78 -37.15 -3.92
CA VAL A 609 4.72 -36.29 -3.33
C VAL A 609 5.29 -35.39 -2.23
N ALA A 610 6.21 -35.90 -1.40
CA ALA A 610 6.91 -35.12 -0.39
C ALA A 610 7.81 -34.03 -1.02
N ASP A 611 8.50 -34.32 -2.13
CA ASP A 611 9.29 -33.33 -2.87
C ASP A 611 8.42 -32.21 -3.45
N LEU A 612 7.29 -32.57 -4.08
CA LEU A 612 6.33 -31.58 -4.60
C LEU A 612 5.74 -30.73 -3.46
N ALA A 613 5.49 -31.33 -2.30
CA ALA A 613 5.04 -30.64 -1.10
C ALA A 613 6.14 -29.72 -0.52
N ALA A 614 7.40 -30.14 -0.52
CA ALA A 614 8.55 -29.34 -0.08
C ALA A 614 8.76 -28.12 -0.98
N LEU A 615 8.71 -28.30 -2.31
CA LEU A 615 8.72 -27.20 -3.28
C LEU A 615 7.58 -26.23 -3.03
N THR A 616 6.37 -26.76 -2.85
CA THR A 616 5.21 -25.95 -2.53
C THR A 616 5.47 -25.17 -1.25
N ALA A 617 5.88 -25.81 -0.15
CA ALA A 617 6.17 -25.19 1.14
C ALA A 617 7.25 -24.10 1.08
N ALA A 618 8.27 -24.28 0.23
CA ALA A 618 9.38 -23.36 0.05
C ALA A 618 9.03 -22.07 -0.71
N GLY A 619 7.80 -21.96 -1.26
CA GLY A 619 7.27 -20.74 -1.86
C GLY A 619 6.87 -20.86 -3.33
N PHE A 620 6.98 -22.05 -3.94
CA PHE A 620 6.40 -22.28 -5.26
C PHE A 620 4.87 -22.34 -5.16
N HIS A 621 4.20 -21.65 -6.09
CA HIS A 621 2.75 -21.51 -6.11
C HIS A 621 2.06 -22.61 -6.90
N ALA A 622 2.71 -23.04 -7.97
CA ALA A 622 2.29 -24.17 -8.77
C ALA A 622 3.48 -25.10 -8.98
N VAL A 623 3.27 -26.39 -8.72
CA VAL A 623 4.23 -27.45 -8.96
C VAL A 623 3.52 -28.55 -9.74
N ARG A 624 4.11 -28.97 -10.86
CA ARG A 624 3.59 -30.02 -11.74
C ARG A 624 4.69 -30.99 -12.12
N ALA A 625 4.36 -32.27 -12.18
CA ALA A 625 5.22 -33.29 -12.76
C ALA A 625 4.83 -33.52 -14.23
N LEU A 626 5.82 -33.61 -15.10
CA LEU A 626 5.70 -33.91 -16.52
C LEU A 626 6.56 -35.13 -16.86
N PRO A 627 6.09 -36.04 -17.73
CA PRO A 627 6.94 -37.11 -18.26
C PRO A 627 8.11 -36.50 -19.05
N HIS A 628 9.32 -36.96 -18.78
CA HIS A 628 10.48 -36.60 -19.57
C HIS A 628 10.43 -37.31 -20.94
N PRO A 629 10.91 -36.70 -22.04
CA PRO A 629 10.85 -37.30 -23.39
C PRO A 629 11.58 -38.64 -23.56
N ASP A 630 12.52 -38.99 -22.68
CA ASP A 630 13.18 -40.31 -22.69
C ASP A 630 12.27 -41.45 -22.20
N GLY A 631 11.15 -41.13 -21.56
CA GLY A 631 10.22 -42.09 -20.97
C GLY A 631 10.72 -42.75 -19.68
N THR A 632 11.87 -42.34 -19.15
CA THR A 632 12.43 -42.87 -17.89
C THR A 632 12.37 -41.87 -16.75
N ASP A 633 12.38 -40.58 -17.01
CA ASP A 633 12.51 -39.58 -15.94
C ASP A 633 11.25 -38.71 -15.80
N VAL A 634 11.18 -37.94 -14.71
CA VAL A 634 10.13 -36.94 -14.48
C VAL A 634 10.74 -35.55 -14.44
N LEU A 635 10.23 -34.65 -15.28
CA LEU A 635 10.47 -33.22 -15.13
C LEU A 635 9.51 -32.69 -14.07
N VAL A 636 10.05 -32.24 -12.93
CA VAL A 636 9.30 -31.42 -11.98
C VAL A 636 9.44 -29.97 -12.39
N LEU A 637 8.29 -29.37 -12.73
CA LEU A 637 8.15 -27.97 -13.09
C LEU A 637 7.50 -27.21 -11.93
N ALA A 638 8.22 -26.27 -11.34
CA ALA A 638 7.69 -25.39 -10.30
C ALA A 638 7.68 -23.93 -10.76
N SER A 639 6.70 -23.15 -10.34
CA SER A 639 6.56 -21.74 -10.67
C SER A 639 6.17 -20.91 -9.46
N VAL A 640 6.72 -19.70 -9.38
CA VAL A 640 6.32 -18.64 -8.44
C VAL A 640 5.05 -17.89 -8.88
N SER A 641 4.44 -18.32 -9.98
CA SER A 641 3.16 -17.85 -10.50
C SER A 641 2.19 -19.04 -10.70
N THR A 642 0.93 -18.75 -11.04
CA THR A 642 -0.04 -19.79 -11.41
C THR A 642 0.35 -20.45 -12.72
N LEU A 643 0.46 -21.77 -12.78
CA LEU A 643 0.59 -22.50 -14.04
C LEU A 643 -0.81 -22.81 -14.63
N PRO A 644 -0.92 -23.17 -15.92
CA PRO A 644 -2.18 -23.65 -16.49
C PRO A 644 -2.77 -24.80 -15.66
N GLY A 645 -4.06 -24.74 -15.30
CA GLY A 645 -4.68 -25.72 -14.42
C GLY A 645 -4.62 -25.40 -12.92
N GLY A 646 -4.16 -24.20 -12.53
CA GLY A 646 -4.38 -23.64 -11.19
C GLY A 646 -3.21 -23.80 -10.21
N SER A 647 -3.45 -23.40 -8.96
CA SER A 647 -2.46 -23.40 -7.89
C SER A 647 -2.51 -24.68 -7.04
N ASN A 648 -1.38 -25.11 -6.48
CA ASN A 648 -1.34 -26.13 -5.43
C ASN A 648 -1.83 -25.57 -4.07
N ARG A 649 -2.02 -24.24 -3.99
CA ARG A 649 -2.47 -23.50 -2.82
C ARG A 649 -3.73 -22.69 -3.15
N PRO A 650 -4.89 -23.34 -3.34
CA PRO A 650 -6.12 -22.65 -3.70
C PRO A 650 -6.51 -21.64 -2.61
N GLY A 651 -6.78 -20.40 -3.03
CA GLY A 651 -7.13 -19.30 -2.12
C GLY A 651 -5.93 -18.49 -1.62
N GLU A 652 -4.69 -18.97 -1.81
CA GLU A 652 -3.51 -18.13 -1.65
C GLU A 652 -3.25 -17.38 -2.97
N PRO A 653 -2.91 -16.08 -2.92
CA PRO A 653 -2.44 -15.35 -4.09
C PRO A 653 -1.04 -15.83 -4.52
N ALA A 654 -0.74 -15.68 -5.81
CA ALA A 654 0.58 -16.01 -6.34
C ALA A 654 1.69 -15.15 -5.69
N PRO A 655 2.86 -15.72 -5.39
CA PRO A 655 4.04 -15.00 -4.96
C PRO A 655 4.44 -13.88 -5.91
N ALA A 656 4.31 -14.11 -7.22
CA ALA A 656 4.50 -13.09 -8.24
C ALA A 656 3.19 -12.82 -8.99
N ALA A 657 2.72 -11.57 -8.98
CA ALA A 657 1.60 -11.14 -9.82
C ALA A 657 1.93 -9.81 -10.49
N TYR A 658 1.74 -9.72 -11.81
CA TYR A 658 2.16 -8.57 -12.60
C TYR A 658 0.94 -7.83 -13.16
N ARG A 659 1.00 -6.50 -13.16
CA ARG A 659 0.00 -5.64 -13.80
C ARG A 659 0.67 -4.61 -14.70
N TRP A 660 0.19 -4.54 -15.93
CA TRP A 660 0.69 -3.65 -16.96
C TRP A 660 -0.23 -2.46 -17.15
N TYR A 661 0.36 -1.28 -17.26
CA TYR A 661 -0.33 -0.03 -17.53
C TYR A 661 0.42 0.73 -18.62
N VAL A 662 -0.34 1.47 -19.41
CA VAL A 662 0.20 2.44 -20.36
C VAL A 662 -0.42 3.78 -20.06
N THR A 663 0.42 4.81 -19.96
CA THR A 663 -0.05 6.19 -19.82
C THR A 663 0.54 7.07 -20.92
N PRO A 664 -0.25 7.95 -21.56
CA PRO A 664 0.31 8.96 -22.45
C PRO A 664 1.30 9.83 -21.68
N PHE A 665 2.46 10.09 -22.28
CA PHE A 665 3.27 11.20 -21.83
C PHE A 665 2.79 12.44 -22.59
N PRO A 666 2.22 13.47 -21.93
CA PRO A 666 1.67 14.60 -22.64
C PRO A 666 2.78 15.29 -23.43
N PRO A 667 2.62 15.52 -24.75
CA PRO A 667 3.57 16.34 -25.47
C PRO A 667 3.57 17.73 -24.83
N PRO A 668 4.72 18.41 -24.72
CA PRO A 668 4.72 19.85 -24.51
C PRO A 668 3.93 20.44 -25.68
N ASP A 669 2.75 20.97 -25.38
CA ASP A 669 1.91 21.60 -26.39
C ASP A 669 2.62 22.87 -26.86
N SER A 670 3.32 22.80 -27.98
CA SER A 670 3.98 23.95 -28.59
C SER A 670 2.99 24.97 -29.13
N SER A 671 1.70 24.61 -29.20
CA SER A 671 0.60 25.48 -29.65
C SER A 671 -0.19 26.09 -28.49
N ALA A 672 -0.02 25.61 -27.25
CA ALA A 672 -0.62 26.23 -26.10
C ALA A 672 -0.05 27.65 -25.93
N PRO A 673 -0.88 28.70 -25.94
CA PRO A 673 -0.40 30.07 -25.75
C PRO A 673 0.34 30.13 -24.42
N ARG A 674 1.56 30.71 -24.44
CA ARG A 674 2.30 31.03 -23.21
C ARG A 674 1.32 31.76 -22.27
N PRO A 675 1.15 31.32 -21.02
CA PRO A 675 0.24 32.00 -20.12
C PRO A 675 0.67 33.47 -20.06
N PRO A 676 -0.26 34.43 -20.25
CA PRO A 676 0.09 35.83 -20.15
C PRO A 676 0.65 36.06 -18.75
N LEU A 677 1.86 36.61 -18.69
CA LEU A 677 2.35 37.26 -17.47
C LEU A 677 1.22 38.18 -17.00
N LEU A 678 0.72 37.98 -15.78
CA LEU A 678 -0.37 38.74 -15.18
C LEU A 678 -0.08 40.24 -15.24
N ALA A 679 -0.45 40.89 -16.35
CA ALA A 679 -0.73 42.30 -16.38
C ALA A 679 -2.10 42.49 -15.71
N ARG A 680 -2.18 43.46 -14.81
CA ARG A 680 -3.38 43.82 -14.04
C ARG A 680 -4.61 43.96 -14.97
N PRO A 681 -5.82 43.61 -14.51
CA PRO A 681 -7.00 43.65 -15.35
C PRO A 681 -7.45 45.10 -15.58
N VAL A 682 -7.68 45.44 -16.85
CA VAL A 682 -8.64 46.48 -17.25
C VAL A 682 -9.58 45.83 -18.27
N ASP A 683 -10.86 45.89 -17.93
CA ASP A 683 -12.11 45.73 -18.69
C ASP A 683 -12.06 45.26 -20.16
N ALA A 684 -12.90 44.26 -20.50
CA ALA A 684 -14.06 44.43 -21.39
C ALA A 684 -14.73 43.09 -21.78
N LEU A 685 -16.02 43.22 -22.10
CA LEU A 685 -17.07 42.23 -22.29
C LEU A 685 -17.18 41.65 -23.73
N GLY A 686 -17.85 40.49 -23.83
CA GLY A 686 -18.63 40.02 -24.99
C GLY A 686 -17.88 39.07 -25.95
N GLY A 687 -18.43 37.97 -26.48
CA GLY A 687 -19.76 37.37 -26.49
C GLY A 687 -19.89 36.50 -27.76
N GLY A 688 -20.53 35.32 -27.68
CA GLY A 688 -21.11 34.60 -28.82
C GLY A 688 -20.42 33.29 -29.27
N ILE A 689 -21.09 32.15 -29.07
CA ILE A 689 -20.80 30.85 -29.71
C ILE A 689 -22.08 30.37 -30.42
N LEU A 690 -21.94 29.89 -31.65
CA LEU A 690 -22.95 29.18 -32.44
C LEU A 690 -22.58 27.69 -32.54
N GLY A 691 -23.49 26.83 -32.08
CA GLY A 691 -24.11 25.75 -32.86
C GLY A 691 -23.38 24.40 -33.10
N PRO A 692 -24.13 23.29 -33.32
CA PRO A 692 -23.77 21.94 -32.87
C PRO A 692 -23.74 20.87 -33.98
N SER A 693 -23.14 19.68 -33.74
CA SER A 693 -23.43 18.42 -34.47
C SER A 693 -22.97 17.22 -33.63
N ARG A 694 -23.88 16.37 -33.11
CA ARG A 694 -24.47 15.16 -33.73
C ARG A 694 -23.45 14.04 -34.04
N LEU A 695 -23.45 12.96 -33.24
CA LEU A 695 -24.01 11.64 -33.58
C LEU A 695 -23.59 10.55 -32.59
N ASP A 696 -24.64 10.00 -31.98
CA ASP A 696 -24.97 8.64 -31.57
C ASP A 696 -23.94 7.49 -31.43
N PRO A 697 -24.30 6.50 -30.57
CA PRO A 697 -23.40 5.59 -29.90
C PRO A 697 -23.55 4.16 -30.40
N GLU A 698 -22.56 3.31 -30.15
CA GLU A 698 -22.82 1.90 -29.88
C GLU A 698 -21.67 1.30 -29.05
N ALA A 699 -22.07 0.36 -28.19
CA ALA A 699 -21.32 -0.83 -27.83
C ALA A 699 -20.16 -0.75 -26.82
N PHE A 700 -20.44 -1.00 -25.55
CA PHE A 700 -20.57 -2.37 -24.98
C PHE A 700 -20.07 -2.51 -23.53
N ASP A 701 -20.70 -3.48 -22.88
CA ASP A 701 -20.91 -3.69 -21.46
C ASP A 701 -20.08 -4.88 -20.92
N TRP A 702 -19.99 -4.99 -19.58
CA TRP A 702 -20.23 -6.18 -18.75
C TRP A 702 -19.39 -6.28 -17.45
N SER A 703 -20.17 -6.41 -16.37
CA SER A 703 -20.00 -6.71 -14.93
C SER A 703 -18.85 -7.66 -14.46
N PHE A 704 -18.32 -7.56 -13.23
CA PHE A 704 -18.94 -8.09 -11.99
C PHE A 704 -18.56 -7.37 -10.67
N ARG A 705 -19.31 -7.70 -9.61
CA ARG A 705 -19.68 -6.95 -8.39
C ARG A 705 -18.68 -7.07 -7.22
N GLN A 706 -18.43 -5.97 -6.48
CA GLN A 706 -18.90 -5.74 -5.10
C GLN A 706 -18.56 -4.29 -4.61
N GLY A 707 -19.61 -3.49 -4.33
CA GLY A 707 -19.72 -2.82 -3.03
C GLY A 707 -19.37 -1.35 -2.79
N GLY A 708 -18.44 -0.70 -3.51
CA GLY A 708 -17.98 0.69 -3.20
C GLY A 708 -18.52 1.79 -4.13
N PRO A 709 -18.58 3.08 -3.68
CA PRO A 709 -18.86 4.20 -4.58
C PRO A 709 -17.77 4.26 -5.65
N ARG A 710 -18.23 4.08 -6.89
CA ARG A 710 -17.44 4.02 -8.10
C ARG A 710 -16.83 5.40 -8.38
N LEU A 711 -15.51 5.57 -8.24
CA LEU A 711 -14.76 6.56 -9.02
C LEU A 711 -14.68 6.07 -10.47
N ARG A 712 -15.81 6.06 -11.19
CA ARG A 712 -15.90 5.67 -12.60
C ARG A 712 -15.83 6.90 -13.48
N ARG A 713 -14.63 7.45 -13.62
CA ARG A 713 -14.00 7.85 -14.89
C ARG A 713 -12.67 8.55 -14.57
N PRO A 714 -11.55 8.12 -15.16
CA PRO A 714 -10.35 8.93 -15.11
C PRO A 714 -10.66 10.29 -15.76
N LEU A 715 -10.02 11.36 -15.26
CA LEU A 715 -9.83 12.60 -16.02
C LEU A 715 -9.57 12.22 -17.50
N ARG A 716 -10.21 12.83 -18.49
CA ARG A 716 -9.95 12.44 -19.89
C ARG A 716 -8.57 12.98 -20.31
N TRP A 717 -7.53 12.18 -20.06
CA TRP A 717 -6.23 12.31 -20.73
C TRP A 717 -6.42 11.87 -22.19
N ALA A 718 -5.68 12.46 -23.14
CA ALA A 718 -5.65 11.98 -24.52
C ALA A 718 -5.31 10.46 -24.55
N PRO A 719 -5.86 9.65 -25.46
CA PRO A 719 -5.59 8.21 -25.50
C PRO A 719 -4.08 7.94 -25.65
N ALA A 720 -3.51 6.97 -24.94
CA ALA A 720 -2.08 6.67 -25.04
C ALA A 720 -1.67 6.30 -26.48
N PRO A 721 -0.42 6.61 -26.91
CA PRO A 721 0.10 6.16 -28.21
C PRO A 721 0.38 4.65 -28.29
N LEU A 722 0.23 3.94 -27.18
CA LEU A 722 0.35 2.49 -27.07
C LEU A 722 -0.96 1.89 -26.53
N GLU A 723 -1.23 0.66 -26.92
CA GLU A 723 -2.32 -0.17 -26.38
C GLU A 723 -1.78 -1.55 -25.96
N ILE A 724 -2.25 -2.06 -24.81
CA ILE A 724 -1.92 -3.43 -24.35
C ILE A 724 -2.91 -4.39 -25.02
N ARG A 725 -2.42 -5.26 -25.91
CA ARG A 725 -3.27 -6.30 -26.55
C ARG A 725 -3.42 -7.53 -25.67
N ARG A 726 -2.33 -7.94 -25.02
CA ARG A 726 -2.30 -9.11 -24.13
C ARG A 726 -1.33 -8.82 -23.01
N GLY A 727 -1.73 -9.03 -21.76
CA GLY A 727 -0.84 -8.95 -20.60
C GLY A 727 -1.07 -10.19 -19.74
N LEU A 728 -0.11 -11.11 -19.71
CA LEU A 728 -0.22 -12.35 -18.96
C LEU A 728 1.07 -12.56 -18.16
N GLY A 729 0.95 -12.49 -16.83
CA GLY A 729 2.11 -12.53 -15.94
C GLY A 729 3.15 -11.45 -16.30
N GLY A 730 4.42 -11.85 -16.25
CA GLY A 730 5.56 -10.98 -16.56
C GLY A 730 5.68 -10.58 -18.02
N ARG A 731 4.77 -10.95 -18.93
CA ARG A 731 4.86 -10.61 -20.36
C ARG A 731 3.66 -9.79 -20.83
N ALA A 732 3.91 -8.80 -21.68
CA ALA A 732 2.88 -8.01 -22.34
C ALA A 732 3.19 -7.80 -23.83
N GLU A 733 2.17 -7.95 -24.67
CA GLU A 733 2.19 -7.54 -26.06
C GLU A 733 1.55 -6.15 -26.19
N LEU A 734 2.34 -5.20 -26.68
CA LEU A 734 1.96 -3.80 -26.87
C LEU A 734 1.91 -3.47 -28.35
N VAL A 735 0.95 -2.64 -28.75
CA VAL A 735 0.82 -2.14 -30.13
C VAL A 735 0.90 -0.62 -30.18
N GLY A 736 1.70 -0.11 -31.11
CA GLY A 736 1.74 1.32 -31.44
C GLY A 736 0.45 1.72 -32.13
N THR A 737 -0.34 2.62 -31.55
CA THR A 737 -1.60 3.07 -32.15
C THR A 737 -1.45 4.37 -32.91
N ARG A 738 -0.61 5.29 -32.41
CA ARG A 738 -0.36 6.59 -33.01
C ARG A 738 1.00 7.14 -32.59
N PRO A 739 1.61 8.04 -33.38
CA PRO A 739 2.86 8.68 -33.00
C PRO A 739 2.74 9.43 -31.66
N GLY A 740 3.77 9.31 -30.81
CA GLY A 740 3.83 9.96 -29.50
C GLY A 740 4.73 9.20 -28.52
N VAL A 741 4.78 9.65 -27.26
CA VAL A 741 5.51 8.96 -26.19
C VAL A 741 4.52 8.39 -25.18
N ALA A 742 4.74 7.14 -24.78
CA ALA A 742 4.02 6.50 -23.70
C ALA A 742 5.00 6.04 -22.62
N LEU A 743 4.51 6.00 -21.39
CA LEU A 743 5.16 5.24 -20.33
C LEU A 743 4.46 3.90 -20.20
N VAL A 744 5.24 2.83 -20.29
CA VAL A 744 4.83 1.48 -19.92
C VAL A 744 5.21 1.30 -18.46
N VAL A 745 4.24 1.01 -17.61
CA VAL A 745 4.44 0.79 -16.18
C VAL A 745 4.06 -0.64 -15.85
N CYS A 746 4.96 -1.37 -15.22
CA CYS A 746 4.68 -2.68 -14.66
C CYS A 746 4.72 -2.59 -13.14
N VAL A 747 3.65 -3.04 -12.50
CA VAL A 747 3.57 -3.20 -11.05
C VAL A 747 3.54 -4.70 -10.77
N ALA A 748 4.58 -5.20 -10.12
CA ALA A 748 4.65 -6.58 -9.68
C ALA A 748 4.42 -6.67 -8.16
N TYR A 749 3.51 -7.54 -7.76
CA TYR A 749 3.38 -8.00 -6.39
C TYR A 749 4.41 -9.11 -6.17
N VAL A 750 5.30 -8.97 -5.19
CA VAL A 750 6.45 -9.86 -4.99
C VAL A 750 6.45 -10.33 -3.54
N ARG A 751 6.02 -11.57 -3.29
CA ARG A 751 6.01 -12.18 -1.96
C ARG A 751 7.33 -12.88 -1.67
N ARG A 752 8.14 -12.36 -0.74
CA ARG A 752 9.38 -12.99 -0.26
C ARG A 752 9.23 -13.58 1.13
N GLY A 753 7.98 -13.86 1.54
CA GLY A 753 7.68 -14.37 2.86
C GLY A 753 7.62 -13.29 3.93
N ALA A 754 7.59 -12.03 3.53
CA ALA A 754 7.26 -10.91 4.38
C ALA A 754 5.72 -10.85 4.58
N ALA A 755 5.21 -9.87 5.32
CA ALA A 755 3.78 -9.63 5.43
C ALA A 755 3.28 -8.87 4.19
N ASP A 756 2.01 -9.04 3.83
CA ASP A 756 1.39 -8.23 2.77
C ASP A 756 1.37 -6.73 3.17
N PRO A 757 1.29 -5.79 2.20
CA PRO A 757 1.04 -4.39 2.52
C PRO A 757 -0.23 -4.28 3.36
N TYR A 758 -0.11 -3.56 4.48
CA TYR A 758 -1.15 -3.47 5.48
C TYR A 758 -1.44 -4.80 6.19
N GLU A 759 -0.49 -5.71 6.26
CA GLU A 759 -0.55 -6.89 7.11
C GLU A 759 0.60 -6.85 8.13
N VAL A 760 0.35 -7.34 9.33
CA VAL A 760 1.39 -7.68 10.31
C VAL A 760 1.24 -9.16 10.62
N ARG A 761 2.30 -9.93 10.38
CA ARG A 761 2.29 -11.36 10.70
C ARG A 761 2.96 -11.59 12.05
N VAL A 762 2.29 -12.36 12.88
CA VAL A 762 2.75 -12.70 14.22
C VAL A 762 3.03 -14.20 14.26
N GLU A 763 4.24 -14.54 14.69
CA GLU A 763 4.73 -15.91 14.76
C GLU A 763 5.28 -16.22 16.15
N LEU A 764 5.33 -17.51 16.47
CA LEU A 764 5.99 -18.04 17.65
C LEU A 764 7.13 -18.97 17.21
N PRO A 765 8.16 -19.19 18.05
CA PRO A 765 9.20 -20.16 17.77
C PRO A 765 8.63 -21.58 17.69
N ASP A 766 9.27 -22.44 16.90
CA ASP A 766 8.88 -23.84 16.77
C ASP A 766 8.83 -24.53 18.14
N GLY A 767 7.76 -25.31 18.37
CA GLY A 767 7.51 -26.00 19.64
C GLY A 767 6.78 -25.19 20.70
N ALA A 768 6.60 -23.87 20.52
CA ALA A 768 5.73 -23.09 21.42
C ALA A 768 4.25 -23.43 21.18
N VAL A 769 3.51 -23.65 22.27
CA VAL A 769 2.09 -24.04 22.24
C VAL A 769 1.29 -23.11 23.15
N LEU A 770 0.16 -22.63 22.65
CA LEU A 770 -0.83 -21.83 23.35
C LEU A 770 -2.06 -22.69 23.66
N ASP A 771 -2.56 -22.60 24.89
CA ASP A 771 -3.91 -23.06 25.22
C ASP A 771 -4.99 -22.06 24.70
N LEU A 772 -6.27 -22.39 24.90
CA LEU A 772 -7.37 -21.56 24.41
C LEU A 772 -7.49 -20.20 25.12
N ASP A 773 -7.14 -20.13 26.40
CA ASP A 773 -7.22 -18.89 27.19
C ASP A 773 -6.08 -17.94 26.82
N GLN A 774 -4.87 -18.48 26.68
CA GLN A 774 -3.69 -17.79 26.16
C GLN A 774 -3.94 -17.31 24.73
N TYR A 775 -4.46 -18.17 23.85
CA TYR A 775 -4.84 -17.79 22.49
C TYR A 775 -5.91 -16.68 22.51
N GLY A 776 -6.96 -16.81 23.32
CA GLY A 776 -8.00 -15.79 23.45
C GLY A 776 -7.46 -14.44 23.93
N TYR A 777 -6.54 -14.45 24.91
CA TYR A 777 -5.88 -13.26 25.40
C TYR A 777 -5.01 -12.61 24.31
N VAL A 778 -4.18 -13.40 23.61
CA VAL A 778 -3.35 -12.93 22.49
C VAL A 778 -4.22 -12.35 21.39
N MET A 779 -5.33 -12.98 21.01
CA MET A 779 -6.22 -12.46 19.97
C MET A 779 -6.89 -11.14 20.36
N ASN A 780 -7.31 -10.97 21.62
CA ASN A 780 -7.84 -9.69 22.11
C ASN A 780 -6.76 -8.60 22.12
N LEU A 781 -5.54 -8.95 22.54
CA LEU A 781 -4.42 -8.03 22.54
C LEU A 781 -4.08 -7.58 21.12
N LEU A 782 -4.00 -8.52 20.18
CA LEU A 782 -3.75 -8.24 18.77
C LEU A 782 -4.87 -7.36 18.18
N GLU A 783 -6.15 -7.65 18.44
CA GLU A 783 -7.27 -6.81 17.94
C GLU A 783 -7.16 -5.35 18.42
N GLU A 784 -6.68 -5.11 19.65
CA GLU A 784 -6.53 -3.76 20.21
C GLU A 784 -5.23 -3.05 19.76
N LEU A 785 -4.14 -3.81 19.59
CA LEU A 785 -2.87 -3.27 19.09
C LEU A 785 -2.88 -3.03 17.57
N CYS A 786 -3.88 -3.57 16.87
CA CYS A 786 -3.96 -3.52 15.42
C CYS A 786 -4.03 -2.06 14.92
N PRO A 787 -3.06 -1.62 14.11
CA PRO A 787 -3.13 -0.31 13.49
C PRO A 787 -4.38 -0.20 12.61
N LEU A 788 -5.02 0.97 12.59
CA LEU A 788 -6.15 1.22 11.68
C LEU A 788 -5.75 0.95 10.23
N GLY A 789 -6.52 0.08 9.56
CA GLY A 789 -6.30 -0.28 8.17
C GLY A 789 -5.24 -1.35 7.95
N VAL A 790 -4.68 -1.93 9.02
CA VAL A 790 -3.77 -3.09 8.97
C VAL A 790 -4.53 -4.35 9.39
N GLU A 791 -4.25 -5.48 8.75
CA GLU A 791 -4.73 -6.80 9.11
C GLU A 791 -3.65 -7.53 9.92
N ILE A 792 -4.03 -8.18 11.02
CA ILE A 792 -3.09 -9.06 11.74
C ILE A 792 -3.29 -10.48 11.25
N ASN A 793 -2.28 -11.02 10.58
CA ASN A 793 -2.29 -12.39 10.12
C ASN A 793 -1.82 -13.33 11.23
N THR A 794 -2.80 -14.01 11.83
CA THR A 794 -2.58 -15.04 12.85
C THR A 794 -2.64 -16.46 12.28
N PHE A 795 -2.52 -16.62 10.95
CA PHE A 795 -2.59 -17.93 10.31
C PHE A 795 -1.53 -18.89 10.85
N GLN A 796 -0.27 -18.45 11.00
CA GLN A 796 0.79 -19.31 11.53
C GLN A 796 0.51 -19.75 12.96
N LEU A 797 0.07 -18.83 13.83
CA LEU A 797 -0.36 -19.16 15.19
C LEU A 797 -1.44 -20.26 15.19
N ARG A 798 -2.50 -20.08 14.37
CA ARG A 798 -3.61 -21.03 14.27
C ARG A 798 -3.24 -22.37 13.65
N ARG A 799 -2.18 -22.40 12.83
CA ARG A 799 -1.73 -23.60 12.13
C ARG A 799 -0.79 -24.44 12.97
N GLY A 800 0.13 -23.81 13.69
CA GLY A 800 1.26 -24.50 14.32
C GLY A 800 1.38 -24.35 15.82
N HIS A 801 0.56 -23.50 16.48
CA HIS A 801 0.83 -23.12 17.87
C HIS A 801 -0.38 -23.17 18.80
N VAL A 802 -1.56 -23.64 18.39
CA VAL A 802 -2.72 -23.72 19.31
C VAL A 802 -3.08 -25.17 19.60
N SER A 803 -3.20 -25.50 20.88
CA SER A 803 -3.64 -26.80 21.36
C SER A 803 -4.90 -26.67 22.21
N PRO A 804 -6.09 -27.06 21.68
CA PRO A 804 -7.34 -26.99 22.43
C PRO A 804 -7.35 -27.86 23.69
N ASP A 805 -6.66 -29.00 23.63
CA ASP A 805 -6.76 -30.08 24.63
C ASP A 805 -5.42 -30.38 25.33
N GLY A 806 -4.42 -29.52 25.19
CA GLY A 806 -3.07 -29.73 25.72
C GLY A 806 -2.22 -30.79 24.98
N GLY A 807 -2.70 -31.30 23.85
CA GLY A 807 -1.96 -32.18 22.93
C GLY A 807 -1.05 -31.43 21.93
N PRO A 808 -0.57 -32.07 20.85
CA PRO A 808 0.20 -31.38 19.80
C PRO A 808 -0.67 -30.29 19.14
N PRO A 809 -0.05 -29.22 18.60
CA PRO A 809 -0.78 -28.16 17.91
C PRO A 809 -1.68 -28.70 16.80
N GLN A 810 -2.91 -28.20 16.74
CA GLN A 810 -3.89 -28.59 15.73
C GLN A 810 -4.33 -27.36 14.94
N PHE A 811 -4.51 -27.53 13.63
CA PHE A 811 -5.03 -26.46 12.79
C PHE A 811 -6.46 -26.10 13.21
N LEU A 812 -6.64 -24.88 13.74
CA LEU A 812 -7.97 -24.41 14.11
C LEU A 812 -8.79 -24.08 12.86
N SER A 813 -9.95 -24.73 12.72
CA SER A 813 -10.91 -24.35 11.67
C SER A 813 -11.33 -22.87 11.81
N GLY A 814 -11.69 -22.24 10.69
CA GLY A 814 -12.04 -20.81 10.66
C GLY A 814 -13.14 -20.41 11.66
N ARG A 815 -14.07 -21.31 11.97
CA ARG A 815 -15.16 -21.07 12.95
C ARG A 815 -14.64 -21.07 14.38
N VAL A 816 -13.81 -22.04 14.74
CA VAL A 816 -13.21 -22.17 16.09
C VAL A 816 -12.23 -21.03 16.35
N SER A 817 -11.44 -20.64 15.35
CA SER A 817 -10.46 -19.55 15.48
C SER A 817 -11.06 -18.19 15.82
N ARG A 818 -12.37 -18.01 15.60
CA ARG A 818 -13.14 -16.78 15.89
C ARG A 818 -14.00 -16.87 17.15
N GLY A 819 -14.00 -18.03 17.83
CA GLY A 819 -14.86 -18.34 18.97
C GLY A 819 -14.32 -17.90 20.34
N TYR A 820 -13.38 -16.95 20.41
CA TYR A 820 -12.83 -16.46 21.68
C TYR A 820 -13.68 -15.32 22.28
N THR A 821 -13.67 -15.19 23.61
CA THR A 821 -14.38 -14.14 24.34
C THR A 821 -13.73 -12.78 24.09
N ARG A 822 -14.46 -11.81 23.53
CA ARG A 822 -13.95 -10.46 23.26
C ARG A 822 -14.12 -9.53 24.45
N PHE A 823 -13.07 -8.78 24.81
CA PHE A 823 -13.08 -7.85 25.94
C PHE A 823 -13.74 -6.49 25.64
N ARG A 824 -13.95 -6.17 24.34
CA ARG A 824 -14.56 -4.92 23.88
C ARG A 824 -15.73 -5.17 22.93
N ARG A 825 -16.83 -4.43 23.10
CA ARG A 825 -17.90 -4.36 22.08
C ARG A 825 -17.45 -3.42 20.97
N ARG A 826 -17.45 -3.87 19.71
CA ARG A 826 -17.08 -3.03 18.56
C ARG A 826 -18.02 -1.81 18.51
N ARG A 827 -17.44 -0.60 18.47
CA ARG A 827 -18.17 0.60 18.06
C ARG A 827 -18.57 0.39 16.60
N ALA A 828 -19.85 0.52 16.27
CA ALA A 828 -20.27 0.55 14.89
C ALA A 828 -19.78 1.86 14.26
N VAL A 829 -18.59 1.84 13.67
CA VAL A 829 -18.12 2.93 12.82
C VAL A 829 -18.88 2.83 11.51
N GLY A 830 -20.06 3.44 11.44
CA GLY A 830 -20.68 3.93 10.20
C GLY A 830 -20.71 3.00 8.97
N THR A 831 -20.70 1.67 9.13
CA THR A 831 -21.08 0.75 8.05
C THR A 831 -22.50 0.27 8.29
N GLU A 832 -23.46 1.18 8.07
CA GLU A 832 -24.79 0.78 7.62
C GLU A 832 -24.62 0.07 6.28
N ARG A 833 -24.65 -1.27 6.31
CA ARG A 833 -25.19 -2.14 5.26
C ARG A 833 -25.02 -3.57 5.74
N TYR A 834 -26.01 -4.07 6.47
CA TYR A 834 -26.59 -5.41 6.31
C TYR A 834 -27.87 -5.37 7.15
N GLY A 835 -29.03 -5.38 6.48
CA GLY A 835 -30.28 -5.72 7.14
C GLY A 835 -30.21 -7.17 7.67
N PRO A 836 -31.08 -7.54 8.63
CA PRO A 836 -31.12 -8.91 9.12
C PRO A 836 -31.43 -9.88 7.96
N PRO A 837 -30.86 -11.10 7.96
CA PRO A 837 -31.28 -12.14 7.02
C PRO A 837 -32.73 -12.52 7.33
N GLY A 838 -33.61 -12.36 6.33
CA GLY A 838 -34.87 -13.08 6.22
C GLY A 838 -34.64 -14.39 5.49
#